data_AF-A0A7I9YT45-F1
#
_entry.id   AF-A0A7I9YT45-F1
#
_cell.length_a   1.000
_cell.length_b   1.000
_cell.length_c   1.000
_cell.angle_alpha   90.00
_cell.angle_beta   90.00
_cell.angle_gamma   90.00
#
_symmetry.space_group_name_H-M   'P 1'
#
loop_
_entity.id
_entity.type
_entity.pdbx_description
1 polymer ?
#
loop_
_entity_poly.entity_id
_entity_poly.type
_entity_poly.pdbx_seq_one_letter_code
_entity_poly.pdbx_strand_id
1 'polypeptide(L)'
;MGSAGPGGAGGDTGLGGHGGAGGAGAIAGRVGADGATPTGGHGGAGGAGASSSHIHPDGGAGGAGGDGGRLGDGGAGGAGGDGHDGAAGAVGANGTHGGAGGDGGVGGKGGIDGGDGGAGGAGGAGGAGGAGGAGVAGADGTANIDLGRGHDGGTGATGGAGGAGGKGGAGGIAQAASGRHGAQGAGGDGGDGGAAGVGGDGGDGATGDWDFTNGIGGAGGAAGDPGQAGQGGLGGTGLTNGVDGASGATPATGGTGGTGGTGAHGTAAHPDGGAGGAGGNGGRVGSGGAGGQGGDGINGVAGSTVGTPGATGTDGTPGGFGGAGGVGGNGGTDAGNGGNGGNGGNGGNGGNGGTGSDGKIGGFGEHLMDGGNGGKGGAGGVGGNGGNGGAGGTATAGTAGTQGKGGDAGHGGAGGTAGSGGDGLHGNLFINNGAGGNGGDAGTNGVGGNGGTGGTGSTNGHDGSTSIGSGAAHGGDGGDGADGTVAVLDGGAGGNGGHATAFGDGGRGGTGGNGSNGPANPSGDGVRGGHGGAGGTGGNGGSNGGDAGDGGAGGTGGNGGVGSFGGDGADGTLPGEDGFAGIDGSKGGTGGNGGTGGAGGTAAAGQAGTRGAGGNAGNGGNGGDGGHGGRGAIGLDTAFGVHAGNGGFGGAGGDGGTGGSGGIGGDGSTTGNNGASGTDGNGGNGGDGGTGGSPTALGGGAGGAGGKGGDGGTGSNGGAGGNGGNGASSFSGRGGAGGSGGIGGDATTGAGGTGGNGGNGGTGDNEGGGLGGNGGNGGDGSTGGNGGNGGIGADGDAKSPGTDGGSGGQGGKGTAGAGGKGGNGGNGGDGGDTTPPFGFGAGAGGNGGQGGNGGEGTDAFGNPTFAILGGAGDQGSPGAGTIGGTGGAGGVGGAGGHG
;
A
#
# COMPACT_ATOMS: atom_id res chain seq x y z
N MET A 1 -32.70 -48.87 -56.00
CA MET A 1 -32.93 -49.38 -54.63
C MET A 1 -34.44 -49.49 -54.47
N GLY A 2 -34.95 -50.62 -53.95
CA GLY A 2 -36.39 -50.87 -53.87
C GLY A 2 -37.00 -50.29 -52.59
N SER A 3 -38.26 -49.86 -52.65
CA SER A 3 -39.05 -49.45 -51.48
C SER A 3 -39.32 -50.64 -50.53
N ALA A 4 -39.72 -50.36 -49.28
CA ALA A 4 -40.19 -51.40 -48.37
C ALA A 4 -41.36 -52.18 -49.00
N GLY A 5 -41.47 -53.47 -48.66
CA GLY A 5 -42.41 -54.38 -49.32
C GLY A 5 -43.86 -53.90 -49.22
N PRO A 6 -44.63 -53.91 -50.31
CA PRO A 6 -46.04 -53.56 -50.26
C PRO A 6 -46.82 -54.61 -49.47
N GLY A 7 -47.90 -54.18 -48.80
CA GLY A 7 -48.85 -55.09 -48.17
C GLY A 7 -49.50 -56.00 -49.20
N GLY A 8 -49.78 -57.26 -48.82
CA GLY A 8 -50.55 -58.17 -49.66
C GLY A 8 -51.96 -57.64 -49.89
N ALA A 9 -52.53 -57.86 -51.07
CA ALA A 9 -53.94 -57.54 -51.29
C ALA A 9 -54.84 -58.41 -50.39
N GLY A 10 -55.98 -57.85 -49.98
CA GLY A 10 -57.05 -58.61 -49.34
C GLY A 10 -57.55 -59.70 -50.29
N GLY A 11 -57.77 -60.90 -49.78
CA GLY A 11 -58.40 -61.96 -50.53
C GLY A 11 -59.85 -61.61 -50.83
N ASP A 12 -60.29 -61.92 -52.04
CA ASP A 12 -61.70 -61.84 -52.40
C ASP A 12 -62.51 -62.91 -51.64
N THR A 13 -63.83 -62.76 -51.60
CA THR A 13 -64.70 -63.54 -50.72
C THR A 13 -64.71 -65.05 -50.96
N GLY A 14 -64.78 -65.84 -49.88
CA GLY A 14 -65.10 -67.29 -49.90
C GLY A 14 -66.47 -67.61 -49.30
N LEU A 15 -67.04 -68.79 -49.57
CA LEU A 15 -68.39 -69.20 -49.14
C LEU A 15 -68.62 -69.03 -47.63
N GLY A 16 -69.46 -68.07 -47.27
CA GLY A 16 -69.94 -67.85 -45.90
C GLY A 16 -68.91 -67.25 -44.93
N GLY A 17 -67.76 -66.78 -45.42
CA GLY A 17 -66.71 -66.16 -44.62
C GLY A 17 -66.23 -64.82 -45.18
N HIS A 18 -65.61 -64.02 -44.32
CA HIS A 18 -64.90 -62.81 -44.73
C HIS A 18 -63.69 -63.19 -45.62
N GLY A 19 -63.39 -62.38 -46.64
CA GLY A 19 -62.16 -62.53 -47.42
C GLY A 19 -60.92 -62.49 -46.51
N GLY A 20 -59.87 -63.25 -46.84
CA GLY A 20 -58.65 -63.30 -46.03
C GLY A 20 -57.95 -61.95 -46.00
N ALA A 21 -57.53 -61.46 -44.83
CA ALA A 21 -56.74 -60.23 -44.78
C ALA A 21 -55.39 -60.42 -45.51
N GLY A 22 -54.96 -59.41 -46.25
CA GLY A 22 -53.64 -59.40 -46.87
C GLY A 22 -52.52 -59.44 -45.81
N GLY A 23 -51.43 -60.15 -46.10
CA GLY A 23 -50.27 -60.19 -45.19
C GLY A 23 -49.53 -58.85 -45.13
N ALA A 24 -48.98 -58.50 -43.96
CA ALA A 24 -48.13 -57.32 -43.81
C ALA A 24 -46.83 -57.47 -44.62
N GLY A 25 -46.33 -56.37 -45.19
CA GLY A 25 -45.28 -56.33 -46.24
C GLY A 25 -43.88 -56.90 -45.93
N ALA A 26 -43.65 -57.57 -44.81
CA ALA A 26 -42.34 -58.18 -44.49
C ALA A 26 -42.10 -59.55 -45.16
N ILE A 27 -43.18 -60.25 -45.55
CA ILE A 27 -43.16 -61.51 -46.31
C ILE A 27 -44.44 -61.54 -47.14
N ALA A 28 -44.34 -61.74 -48.46
CA ALA A 28 -45.48 -61.80 -49.37
C ALA A 28 -46.61 -62.67 -48.77
N GLY A 29 -47.67 -62.01 -48.29
CA GLY A 29 -48.88 -62.68 -47.85
C GLY A 29 -49.42 -63.49 -49.02
N ARG A 30 -49.67 -64.78 -48.78
CA ARG A 30 -50.30 -65.65 -49.76
C ARG A 30 -51.63 -65.01 -50.17
N VAL A 31 -51.82 -64.78 -51.47
CA VAL A 31 -53.10 -64.35 -52.06
C VAL A 31 -54.21 -65.21 -51.45
N GLY A 32 -55.23 -64.57 -50.86
CA GLY A 32 -56.42 -65.28 -50.41
C GLY A 32 -57.03 -66.02 -51.60
N ALA A 33 -57.26 -67.32 -51.46
CA ALA A 33 -57.65 -68.17 -52.58
C ALA A 33 -59.05 -67.79 -53.12
N ASP A 34 -59.14 -67.56 -54.43
CA ASP A 34 -60.40 -67.31 -55.14
C ASP A 34 -61.39 -68.49 -54.98
N GLY A 35 -62.64 -68.20 -54.60
CA GLY A 35 -63.74 -69.16 -54.52
C GLY A 35 -64.86 -68.86 -55.52
N ALA A 36 -65.34 -69.87 -56.25
CA ALA A 36 -66.37 -69.72 -57.27
C ALA A 36 -67.81 -69.70 -56.71
N THR A 37 -68.60 -68.67 -57.10
CA THR A 37 -70.08 -68.46 -57.01
C THR A 37 -70.72 -67.90 -55.71
N PRO A 38 -71.78 -67.05 -55.81
CA PRO A 38 -71.76 -65.73 -55.14
C PRO A 38 -73.10 -65.30 -54.50
N THR A 39 -73.21 -65.16 -53.17
CA THR A 39 -74.41 -64.50 -52.61
C THR A 39 -74.23 -63.61 -51.37
N GLY A 40 -73.04 -63.43 -50.74
CA GLY A 40 -73.00 -62.44 -49.64
C GLY A 40 -71.74 -62.24 -48.79
N GLY A 41 -70.54 -62.62 -49.22
CA GLY A 41 -69.32 -62.33 -48.43
C GLY A 41 -68.85 -60.87 -48.59
N HIS A 42 -68.23 -60.29 -47.57
CA HIS A 42 -67.50 -59.02 -47.65
C HIS A 42 -66.04 -59.24 -48.04
N GLY A 43 -65.48 -58.34 -48.86
CA GLY A 43 -64.08 -58.40 -49.31
C GLY A 43 -63.08 -58.34 -48.15
N GLY A 44 -61.93 -59.01 -48.29
CA GLY A 44 -60.88 -59.00 -47.29
C GLY A 44 -60.18 -57.64 -47.19
N ALA A 45 -59.76 -57.23 -46.00
CA ALA A 45 -58.96 -56.02 -45.86
C ALA A 45 -57.57 -56.18 -46.51
N GLY A 46 -57.08 -55.12 -47.13
CA GLY A 46 -55.71 -55.04 -47.63
C GLY A 46 -54.69 -55.12 -46.49
N GLY A 47 -53.56 -55.75 -46.75
CA GLY A 47 -52.45 -55.83 -45.80
C GLY A 47 -51.77 -54.47 -45.64
N ALA A 48 -51.28 -54.17 -44.42
CA ALA A 48 -50.49 -52.96 -44.21
C ALA A 48 -49.15 -53.04 -44.96
N GLY A 49 -48.71 -51.89 -45.49
CA GLY A 49 -47.37 -51.72 -46.03
C GLY A 49 -46.31 -51.93 -44.96
N ALA A 50 -45.13 -52.44 -45.33
CA ALA A 50 -44.04 -52.58 -44.38
C ALA A 50 -43.53 -51.20 -43.94
N SER A 51 -43.30 -51.03 -42.63
CA SER A 51 -42.49 -49.92 -42.16
C SER A 51 -41.10 -49.99 -42.79
N SER A 52 -40.56 -48.82 -43.08
CA SER A 52 -39.22 -48.62 -43.60
C SER A 52 -38.11 -49.14 -42.66
N SER A 53 -36.88 -49.19 -43.18
CA SER A 53 -35.66 -49.48 -42.41
C SER A 53 -34.53 -48.55 -42.86
N HIS A 54 -33.45 -48.46 -42.11
CA HIS A 54 -32.30 -47.63 -42.49
C HIS A 54 -31.74 -47.90 -43.91
N ILE A 55 -31.91 -49.13 -44.43
CA ILE A 55 -31.46 -49.54 -45.78
C ILE A 55 -32.54 -49.28 -46.86
N HIS A 56 -33.80 -49.16 -46.45
CA HIS A 56 -34.99 -48.92 -47.28
C HIS A 56 -35.82 -47.83 -46.60
N PRO A 57 -35.45 -46.56 -46.78
CA PRO A 57 -35.98 -45.47 -45.94
C PRO A 57 -37.45 -45.17 -46.21
N ASP A 58 -37.97 -45.50 -47.40
CA ASP A 58 -39.38 -45.26 -47.72
C ASP A 58 -40.28 -46.41 -47.23
N GLY A 59 -41.43 -46.04 -46.68
CA GLY A 59 -42.47 -46.97 -46.26
C GLY A 59 -43.13 -47.71 -47.43
N GLY A 60 -43.58 -48.93 -47.18
CA GLY A 60 -44.24 -49.76 -48.20
C GLY A 60 -45.67 -49.31 -48.44
N ALA A 61 -46.18 -49.44 -49.67
CA ALA A 61 -47.58 -49.14 -49.95
C ALA A 61 -48.52 -50.15 -49.28
N GLY A 62 -49.70 -49.71 -48.86
CA GLY A 62 -50.77 -50.57 -48.38
C GLY A 62 -51.35 -51.45 -49.49
N GLY A 63 -51.73 -52.67 -49.16
CA GLY A 63 -52.40 -53.58 -50.08
C GLY A 63 -53.82 -53.13 -50.40
N ALA A 64 -54.31 -53.39 -51.61
CA ALA A 64 -55.71 -53.11 -51.96
C ALA A 64 -56.67 -53.99 -51.15
N GLY A 65 -57.84 -53.46 -50.79
CA GLY A 65 -58.93 -54.26 -50.25
C GLY A 65 -59.53 -55.17 -51.32
N GLY A 66 -59.95 -56.37 -50.93
CA GLY A 66 -60.63 -57.33 -51.82
C GLY A 66 -62.03 -56.85 -52.19
N ASP A 67 -62.52 -57.25 -53.36
CA ASP A 67 -63.86 -56.88 -53.80
C ASP A 67 -64.93 -57.68 -53.04
N GLY A 68 -66.09 -57.04 -52.78
CA GLY A 68 -67.24 -57.68 -52.15
C GLY A 68 -67.90 -58.70 -53.07
N GLY A 69 -68.48 -59.76 -52.49
CA GLY A 69 -69.33 -60.69 -53.23
C GLY A 69 -70.62 -59.99 -53.70
N ARG A 70 -71.49 -60.67 -54.45
CA ARG A 70 -72.67 -60.03 -55.09
C ARG A 70 -73.50 -59.07 -54.21
N LEU A 71 -73.66 -59.36 -52.92
CA LEU A 71 -74.39 -58.54 -51.94
C LEU A 71 -73.51 -57.96 -50.81
N GLY A 72 -72.19 -58.14 -50.88
CA GLY A 72 -71.27 -57.78 -49.81
C GLY A 72 -70.49 -56.51 -50.10
N ASP A 73 -70.02 -55.88 -49.03
CA ASP A 73 -69.20 -54.67 -49.12
C ASP A 73 -67.77 -55.00 -49.55
N GLY A 74 -67.12 -54.05 -50.19
CA GLY A 74 -65.70 -54.11 -50.49
C GLY A 74 -64.85 -54.06 -49.22
N GLY A 75 -63.71 -54.74 -49.24
CA GLY A 75 -62.73 -54.69 -48.17
C GLY A 75 -62.04 -53.32 -48.09
N ALA A 76 -61.67 -52.89 -46.89
CA ALA A 76 -60.88 -51.67 -46.74
C ALA A 76 -59.47 -51.85 -47.34
N GLY A 77 -58.91 -50.79 -47.91
CA GLY A 77 -57.50 -50.75 -48.28
C GLY A 77 -56.59 -50.82 -47.05
N GLY A 78 -55.41 -51.42 -47.19
CA GLY A 78 -54.40 -51.46 -46.15
C GLY A 78 -53.72 -50.10 -45.97
N ALA A 79 -53.28 -49.78 -44.77
CA ALA A 79 -52.50 -48.56 -44.53
C ALA A 79 -51.11 -48.64 -45.18
N GLY A 80 -50.59 -47.51 -45.62
CA GLY A 80 -49.18 -47.38 -46.00
C GLY A 80 -48.27 -47.51 -44.77
N GLY A 81 -47.03 -47.96 -44.98
CA GLY A 81 -46.01 -48.02 -43.95
C GLY A 81 -45.33 -46.65 -43.76
N ASP A 82 -44.82 -46.39 -42.57
CA ASP A 82 -44.13 -45.14 -42.27
C ASP A 82 -42.70 -45.11 -42.84
N GLY A 83 -42.26 -43.92 -43.22
CA GLY A 83 -40.88 -43.63 -43.62
C GLY A 83 -39.90 -43.62 -42.44
N HIS A 84 -38.62 -43.81 -42.72
CA HIS A 84 -37.58 -43.98 -41.71
C HIS A 84 -36.99 -42.62 -41.36
N ASP A 85 -36.72 -42.35 -40.09
CA ASP A 85 -36.05 -41.12 -39.67
C ASP A 85 -34.63 -41.04 -40.24
N GLY A 86 -34.21 -39.85 -40.63
CA GLY A 86 -32.86 -39.57 -41.05
C GLY A 86 -31.87 -39.74 -39.89
N ALA A 87 -30.67 -40.24 -40.19
CA ALA A 87 -29.57 -40.27 -39.24
C ALA A 87 -29.00 -38.87 -39.03
N ALA A 88 -28.63 -38.56 -37.78
CA ALA A 88 -27.89 -37.34 -37.48
C ALA A 88 -26.52 -37.34 -38.20
N GLY A 89 -26.09 -36.16 -38.64
CA GLY A 89 -24.78 -35.97 -39.26
C GLY A 89 -23.64 -36.14 -38.24
N ALA A 90 -22.52 -36.69 -38.68
CA ALA A 90 -21.27 -36.57 -37.93
C ALA A 90 -20.80 -35.10 -37.88
N VAL A 91 -19.86 -34.75 -37.00
CA VAL A 91 -19.30 -33.38 -36.89
C VAL A 91 -18.96 -32.82 -38.28
N GLY A 92 -19.49 -31.64 -38.61
CA GLY A 92 -19.33 -30.95 -39.89
C GLY A 92 -20.12 -31.53 -41.08
N ALA A 93 -20.87 -32.63 -40.90
CA ALA A 93 -21.68 -33.28 -41.94
C ALA A 93 -23.18 -33.03 -41.74
N ASN A 94 -23.91 -32.85 -42.85
CA ASN A 94 -25.36 -32.64 -42.81
C ASN A 94 -26.10 -33.88 -42.28
N GLY A 95 -27.27 -33.66 -41.69
CA GLY A 95 -28.20 -34.74 -41.37
C GLY A 95 -28.76 -35.39 -42.62
N THR A 96 -29.08 -36.69 -42.56
CA THR A 96 -29.69 -37.37 -43.71
C THR A 96 -31.18 -37.08 -43.80
N HIS A 97 -31.75 -37.13 -45.01
CA HIS A 97 -33.19 -36.98 -45.22
C HIS A 97 -33.98 -38.12 -44.56
N GLY A 98 -35.17 -37.80 -44.06
CA GLY A 98 -36.17 -38.80 -43.69
C GLY A 98 -36.80 -39.45 -44.92
N GLY A 99 -37.17 -40.72 -44.81
CA GLY A 99 -37.82 -41.45 -45.90
C GLY A 99 -39.30 -41.10 -46.04
N ALA A 100 -39.85 -41.29 -47.23
CA ALA A 100 -41.25 -41.01 -47.49
C ALA A 100 -42.18 -42.07 -46.87
N GLY A 101 -43.39 -41.66 -46.49
CA GLY A 101 -44.46 -42.59 -46.13
C GLY A 101 -45.01 -43.34 -47.35
N GLY A 102 -45.45 -44.57 -47.16
CA GLY A 102 -46.06 -45.39 -48.20
C GLY A 102 -47.50 -44.94 -48.49
N ASP A 103 -47.94 -45.04 -49.74
CA ASP A 103 -49.33 -44.75 -50.10
C ASP A 103 -50.30 -45.78 -49.49
N GLY A 104 -51.50 -45.33 -49.12
CA GLY A 104 -52.58 -46.19 -48.66
C GLY A 104 -53.17 -47.04 -49.80
N GLY A 105 -53.60 -48.24 -49.46
CA GLY A 105 -54.23 -49.17 -50.39
C GLY A 105 -55.60 -48.70 -50.84
N VAL A 106 -55.97 -49.01 -52.08
CA VAL A 106 -57.31 -48.68 -52.60
C VAL A 106 -58.36 -49.57 -51.92
N GLY A 107 -59.53 -49.02 -51.59
CA GLY A 107 -60.66 -49.80 -51.11
C GLY A 107 -61.23 -50.71 -52.18
N GLY A 108 -61.67 -51.91 -51.79
CA GLY A 108 -62.32 -52.88 -52.67
C GLY A 108 -63.69 -52.40 -53.14
N LYS A 109 -64.13 -52.84 -54.30
CA LYS A 109 -65.44 -52.47 -54.85
C LYS A 109 -66.56 -53.22 -54.11
N GLY A 110 -67.71 -52.57 -53.98
CA GLY A 110 -68.92 -53.22 -53.47
C GLY A 110 -69.53 -54.22 -54.47
N GLY A 111 -70.39 -55.11 -53.96
CA GLY A 111 -71.09 -56.12 -54.75
C GLY A 111 -72.00 -55.55 -55.85
N ILE A 112 -72.11 -56.28 -56.97
CA ILE A 112 -72.89 -55.84 -58.14
C ILE A 112 -74.41 -55.81 -57.92
N ASP A 113 -74.95 -56.57 -56.96
CA ASP A 113 -76.39 -56.59 -56.64
C ASP A 113 -76.74 -55.73 -55.42
N GLY A 114 -75.75 -55.41 -54.58
CA GLY A 114 -75.84 -54.58 -53.37
C GLY A 114 -74.54 -54.64 -52.57
N GLY A 115 -74.23 -53.60 -51.81
CA GLY A 115 -73.01 -53.49 -50.99
C GLY A 115 -72.25 -52.18 -51.23
N ASP A 116 -71.66 -51.67 -50.16
CA ASP A 116 -70.88 -50.44 -50.19
C ASP A 116 -69.45 -50.71 -50.68
N GLY A 117 -68.81 -49.68 -51.24
CA GLY A 117 -67.38 -49.72 -51.52
C GLY A 117 -66.57 -49.68 -50.23
N GLY A 118 -65.45 -50.41 -50.20
CA GLY A 118 -64.52 -50.38 -49.06
C GLY A 118 -63.85 -49.02 -48.94
N ALA A 119 -63.53 -48.60 -47.71
CA ALA A 119 -62.76 -47.38 -47.50
C ALA A 119 -61.33 -47.53 -48.06
N GLY A 120 -60.75 -46.43 -48.53
CA GLY A 120 -59.32 -46.37 -48.83
C GLY A 120 -58.47 -46.49 -47.56
N GLY A 121 -57.27 -47.03 -47.68
CA GLY A 121 -56.30 -47.07 -46.61
C GLY A 121 -55.66 -45.70 -46.38
N ALA A 122 -55.27 -45.39 -45.14
CA ALA A 122 -54.51 -44.19 -44.84
C ALA A 122 -53.09 -44.27 -45.44
N GLY A 123 -52.53 -43.13 -45.84
CA GLY A 123 -51.11 -43.01 -46.17
C GLY A 123 -50.23 -43.14 -44.92
N GLY A 124 -49.02 -43.66 -45.07
CA GLY A 124 -48.02 -43.71 -44.00
C GLY A 124 -47.41 -42.33 -43.75
N ALA A 125 -46.93 -42.09 -42.54
CA ALA A 125 -46.23 -40.84 -42.20
C ALA A 125 -44.84 -40.80 -42.83
N GLY A 126 -44.36 -39.61 -43.18
CA GLY A 126 -42.95 -39.40 -43.56
C GLY A 126 -42.03 -39.45 -42.34
N GLY A 127 -40.82 -40.00 -42.50
CA GLY A 127 -39.80 -40.01 -41.46
C GLY A 127 -39.24 -38.61 -41.20
N ALA A 128 -38.85 -38.32 -39.96
CA ALA A 128 -38.21 -37.05 -39.62
C ALA A 128 -36.83 -36.91 -40.28
N GLY A 129 -36.39 -35.70 -40.57
CA GLY A 129 -35.02 -35.44 -41.03
C GLY A 129 -34.00 -35.58 -39.90
N GLY A 130 -32.81 -36.09 -40.21
CA GLY A 130 -31.73 -36.20 -39.21
C GLY A 130 -31.17 -34.83 -38.81
N ALA A 131 -30.71 -34.66 -37.58
CA ALA A 131 -30.06 -33.42 -37.15
C ALA A 131 -28.72 -33.20 -37.90
N GLY A 132 -28.35 -31.96 -38.15
CA GLY A 132 -27.04 -31.60 -38.67
C GLY A 132 -25.95 -31.84 -37.62
N GLY A 133 -24.76 -32.25 -38.06
CA GLY A 133 -23.61 -32.37 -37.18
C GLY A 133 -23.12 -31.01 -36.69
N ALA A 134 -22.67 -30.94 -35.44
CA ALA A 134 -22.03 -29.75 -34.90
C ALA A 134 -20.77 -29.38 -35.69
N GLY A 135 -20.40 -28.10 -35.69
CA GLY A 135 -19.16 -27.61 -36.25
C GLY A 135 -17.95 -28.13 -35.47
N VAL A 136 -16.83 -28.25 -36.15
CA VAL A 136 -15.57 -28.64 -35.50
C VAL A 136 -15.12 -27.48 -34.60
N ALA A 137 -14.83 -27.71 -33.32
CA ALA A 137 -14.22 -26.67 -32.49
C ALA A 137 -12.86 -26.25 -33.08
N GLY A 138 -12.53 -24.97 -32.96
CA GLY A 138 -11.22 -24.45 -33.32
C GLY A 138 -10.13 -25.22 -32.59
N ALA A 139 -9.10 -25.63 -33.31
CA ALA A 139 -7.96 -26.29 -32.67
C ALA A 139 -7.08 -25.24 -31.98
N ASP A 140 -6.79 -25.45 -30.69
CA ASP A 140 -5.77 -24.69 -29.99
C ASP A 140 -4.42 -24.88 -30.69
N GLY A 141 -3.71 -23.78 -30.95
CA GLY A 141 -2.39 -23.82 -31.56
C GLY A 141 -1.39 -24.50 -30.61
N THR A 142 -1.13 -25.79 -30.80
CA THR A 142 -0.10 -26.49 -30.02
C THR A 142 1.27 -26.29 -30.67
N ALA A 143 2.22 -25.75 -29.92
CA ALA A 143 3.58 -25.57 -30.39
C ALA A 143 4.19 -26.92 -30.83
N ASN A 144 4.47 -27.05 -32.13
CA ASN A 144 5.24 -28.12 -32.83
C ASN A 144 4.50 -29.26 -33.55
N ILE A 145 3.16 -29.30 -33.67
CA ILE A 145 2.52 -30.43 -34.39
C ILE A 145 1.87 -30.05 -35.72
N ASP A 146 1.37 -28.83 -35.90
CA ASP A 146 0.86 -28.39 -37.21
C ASP A 146 1.11 -26.89 -37.40
N LEU A 147 1.31 -26.47 -38.65
CA LEU A 147 1.34 -25.05 -39.06
C LEU A 147 -0.05 -24.37 -38.92
N GLY A 148 -0.87 -24.81 -37.96
CA GLY A 148 -2.24 -24.40 -37.72
C GLY A 148 -2.30 -23.22 -36.76
N ARG A 149 -2.59 -22.05 -37.33
CA ARG A 149 -2.96 -20.82 -36.62
C ARG A 149 -4.07 -21.14 -35.59
N GLY A 150 -4.17 -20.45 -34.45
CA GLY A 150 -5.39 -20.56 -33.61
C GLY A 150 -6.61 -20.34 -34.51
N HIS A 151 -7.43 -21.38 -34.65
CA HIS A 151 -8.41 -21.47 -35.72
C HIS A 151 -9.80 -21.05 -35.24
N ASP A 152 -10.55 -20.42 -36.13
CA ASP A 152 -11.98 -20.21 -35.94
C ASP A 152 -12.69 -21.56 -35.83
N GLY A 153 -13.79 -21.58 -35.09
CA GLY A 153 -14.69 -22.72 -35.06
C GLY A 153 -15.31 -22.98 -36.42
N GLY A 154 -15.43 -24.26 -36.78
CA GLY A 154 -16.12 -24.71 -37.98
C GLY A 154 -17.61 -24.42 -37.93
N THR A 155 -18.21 -24.19 -39.09
CA THR A 155 -19.67 -23.99 -39.19
C THR A 155 -20.43 -25.28 -38.87
N GLY A 156 -21.54 -25.15 -38.16
CA GLY A 156 -22.49 -26.24 -37.97
C GLY A 156 -23.11 -26.67 -39.30
N ALA A 157 -23.37 -27.97 -39.44
CA ALA A 157 -23.95 -28.52 -40.66
C ALA A 157 -25.48 -28.39 -40.66
N THR A 158 -26.09 -28.38 -41.84
CA THR A 158 -27.55 -28.25 -41.97
C THR A 158 -28.28 -29.53 -41.54
N GLY A 159 -29.50 -29.36 -41.02
CA GLY A 159 -30.40 -30.48 -40.73
C GLY A 159 -30.91 -31.14 -42.01
N GLY A 160 -31.17 -32.45 -41.97
CA GLY A 160 -31.80 -33.18 -43.05
C GLY A 160 -33.26 -32.79 -43.23
N ALA A 161 -33.79 -32.86 -44.45
CA ALA A 161 -35.22 -32.61 -44.67
C ALA A 161 -36.08 -33.79 -44.17
N GLY A 162 -37.30 -33.50 -43.73
CA GLY A 162 -38.30 -34.52 -43.41
C GLY A 162 -38.85 -35.21 -44.66
N GLY A 163 -39.21 -36.47 -44.53
CA GLY A 163 -39.83 -37.25 -45.61
C GLY A 163 -41.26 -36.78 -45.89
N ALA A 164 -41.72 -36.92 -47.13
CA ALA A 164 -43.11 -36.62 -47.46
C ALA A 164 -44.05 -37.70 -46.90
N GLY A 165 -45.26 -37.31 -46.51
CA GLY A 165 -46.31 -38.26 -46.14
C GLY A 165 -46.85 -39.01 -47.36
N GLY A 166 -47.26 -40.26 -47.17
CA GLY A 166 -47.88 -41.08 -48.20
C GLY A 166 -49.29 -40.61 -48.53
N LYS A 167 -49.75 -40.80 -49.77
CA LYS A 167 -51.13 -40.42 -50.15
C LYS A 167 -52.13 -41.39 -49.57
N GLY A 168 -53.33 -40.90 -49.27
CA GLY A 168 -54.46 -41.75 -48.91
C GLY A 168 -54.96 -42.57 -50.10
N GLY A 169 -55.37 -43.80 -49.85
CA GLY A 169 -55.96 -44.68 -50.85
C GLY A 169 -57.34 -44.19 -51.28
N ALA A 170 -57.71 -44.37 -52.55
CA ALA A 170 -59.07 -44.04 -52.99
C ALA A 170 -60.10 -45.04 -52.40
N GLY A 171 -61.30 -44.56 -52.10
CA GLY A 171 -62.41 -45.39 -51.69
C GLY A 171 -62.94 -46.25 -52.84
N GLY A 172 -63.36 -47.46 -52.52
CA GLY A 172 -63.92 -48.42 -53.47
C GLY A 172 -65.25 -47.94 -54.06
N ILE A 173 -65.52 -48.31 -55.30
CA ILE A 173 -66.75 -47.91 -56.00
C ILE A 173 -67.91 -48.88 -55.69
N ALA A 174 -69.11 -48.36 -55.47
CA ALA A 174 -70.32 -49.16 -55.44
C ALA A 174 -70.77 -49.51 -56.87
N GLN A 175 -71.03 -50.79 -57.15
CA GLN A 175 -71.33 -51.28 -58.51
C GLN A 175 -72.83 -51.48 -58.80
N ALA A 176 -73.72 -51.25 -57.83
CA ALA A 176 -75.13 -51.65 -57.93
C ALA A 176 -75.92 -50.89 -59.01
N ALA A 177 -76.24 -51.58 -60.11
CA ALA A 177 -77.13 -51.10 -61.18
C ALA A 177 -78.63 -51.37 -60.90
N SER A 178 -78.96 -52.11 -59.83
CA SER A 178 -80.27 -52.73 -59.59
C SER A 178 -81.26 -51.90 -58.74
N GLY A 179 -80.90 -50.68 -58.33
CA GLY A 179 -81.78 -49.79 -57.56
C GLY A 179 -81.80 -50.01 -56.04
N ARG A 180 -81.01 -50.96 -55.50
CA ARG A 180 -80.66 -51.00 -54.07
C ARG A 180 -79.37 -50.19 -53.88
N HIS A 181 -79.45 -49.09 -53.12
CA HIS A 181 -78.36 -48.12 -52.97
C HIS A 181 -77.18 -48.72 -52.21
N GLY A 182 -76.03 -48.86 -52.85
CA GLY A 182 -74.71 -48.97 -52.20
C GLY A 182 -73.98 -47.64 -52.33
N ALA A 183 -73.24 -47.24 -51.30
CA ALA A 183 -72.45 -46.01 -51.27
C ALA A 183 -70.99 -46.28 -51.67
N GLN A 184 -70.36 -45.31 -52.36
CA GLN A 184 -68.92 -45.35 -52.58
C GLN A 184 -68.19 -45.32 -51.22
N GLY A 185 -67.05 -45.99 -51.12
CA GLY A 185 -66.20 -45.91 -49.93
C GLY A 185 -65.64 -44.50 -49.73
N ALA A 186 -65.37 -44.13 -48.48
CA ALA A 186 -64.59 -42.93 -48.18
C ALA A 186 -63.14 -43.10 -48.68
N GLY A 187 -62.52 -42.01 -49.13
CA GLY A 187 -61.09 -41.98 -49.36
C GLY A 187 -60.34 -42.08 -48.04
N GLY A 188 -59.16 -42.69 -48.05
CA GLY A 188 -58.26 -42.71 -46.90
C GLY A 188 -57.60 -41.36 -46.70
N ASP A 189 -57.21 -41.04 -45.48
CA ASP A 189 -56.47 -39.81 -45.18
C ASP A 189 -55.03 -39.89 -45.69
N GLY A 190 -54.47 -38.75 -46.09
CA GLY A 190 -53.05 -38.64 -46.38
C GLY A 190 -52.22 -38.74 -45.11
N GLY A 191 -51.02 -39.31 -45.22
CA GLY A 191 -50.07 -39.37 -44.12
C GLY A 191 -49.44 -38.01 -43.85
N ASP A 192 -49.07 -37.74 -42.60
CA ASP A 192 -48.37 -36.51 -42.25
C ASP A 192 -46.94 -36.50 -42.79
N GLY A 193 -46.44 -35.32 -43.15
CA GLY A 193 -45.04 -35.13 -43.51
C GLY A 193 -44.12 -35.22 -42.28
N GLY A 194 -42.91 -35.70 -42.48
CA GLY A 194 -41.88 -35.77 -41.44
C GLY A 194 -41.38 -34.39 -41.03
N ALA A 195 -41.08 -34.24 -39.74
CA ALA A 195 -40.46 -33.02 -39.22
C ALA A 195 -39.06 -32.81 -39.82
N ALA A 196 -38.63 -31.55 -39.94
CA ALA A 196 -37.28 -31.27 -40.40
C ALA A 196 -36.22 -31.51 -39.31
N GLY A 197 -35.01 -31.88 -39.71
CA GLY A 197 -33.87 -31.97 -38.80
C GLY A 197 -33.42 -30.59 -38.31
N VAL A 198 -32.98 -30.53 -37.05
CA VAL A 198 -32.36 -29.32 -36.48
C VAL A 198 -30.98 -29.10 -37.11
N GLY A 199 -30.59 -27.86 -37.36
CA GLY A 199 -29.22 -27.56 -37.79
C GLY A 199 -28.21 -27.73 -36.65
N GLY A 200 -26.97 -28.07 -36.99
CA GLY A 200 -25.90 -28.26 -36.00
C GLY A 200 -25.41 -26.94 -35.42
N ASP A 201 -24.94 -26.97 -34.17
CA ASP A 201 -24.27 -25.83 -33.54
C ASP A 201 -22.96 -25.49 -34.25
N GLY A 202 -22.55 -24.23 -34.22
CA GLY A 202 -21.21 -23.83 -34.64
C GLY A 202 -20.15 -24.28 -33.65
N GLY A 203 -18.94 -24.57 -34.12
CA GLY A 203 -17.82 -24.90 -33.25
C GLY A 203 -17.33 -23.68 -32.48
N ASP A 204 -16.84 -23.86 -31.26
CA ASP A 204 -16.21 -22.78 -30.50
C ASP A 204 -14.87 -22.35 -31.13
N GLY A 205 -14.48 -21.09 -30.98
CA GLY A 205 -13.17 -20.60 -31.40
C GLY A 205 -12.06 -21.01 -30.43
N ALA A 206 -10.85 -21.24 -30.95
CA ALA A 206 -9.69 -21.60 -30.13
C ALA A 206 -9.22 -20.44 -29.25
N THR A 207 -8.56 -20.75 -28.13
CA THR A 207 -7.92 -19.72 -27.30
C THR A 207 -6.79 -19.03 -28.08
N GLY A 208 -6.61 -17.73 -27.87
CA GLY A 208 -5.56 -16.96 -28.51
C GLY A 208 -4.17 -17.42 -28.07
N ASP A 209 -3.22 -17.32 -29.00
CA ASP A 209 -1.83 -17.69 -28.78
C ASP A 209 -0.91 -16.61 -29.39
N TRP A 210 0.14 -16.22 -28.66
CA TRP A 210 1.02 -15.13 -29.08
C TRP A 210 1.84 -15.45 -30.33
N ASP A 211 2.23 -16.71 -30.53
CA ASP A 211 3.06 -17.12 -31.65
C ASP A 211 2.24 -17.30 -32.94
N PHE A 212 0.94 -17.60 -32.82
CA PHE A 212 0.11 -18.01 -33.95
C PHE A 212 -1.05 -17.07 -34.31
N THR A 213 -1.65 -16.38 -33.34
CA THR A 213 -2.78 -15.47 -33.54
C THR A 213 -2.53 -14.07 -33.01
N ASN A 214 -1.28 -13.75 -32.64
CA ASN A 214 -0.93 -12.50 -31.96
C ASN A 214 -1.80 -12.29 -30.71
N GLY A 215 -2.07 -13.38 -29.98
CA GLY A 215 -2.87 -13.42 -28.77
C GLY A 215 -4.39 -13.30 -28.99
N ILE A 216 -4.86 -13.11 -30.23
CA ILE A 216 -6.30 -12.95 -30.50
C ILE A 216 -7.00 -14.31 -30.47
N GLY A 217 -8.11 -14.43 -29.74
CA GLY A 217 -8.94 -15.63 -29.74
C GLY A 217 -9.63 -15.88 -31.09
N GLY A 218 -9.79 -17.15 -31.46
CA GLY A 218 -10.48 -17.55 -32.70
C GLY A 218 -11.97 -17.18 -32.67
N ALA A 219 -12.55 -16.87 -33.82
CA ALA A 219 -13.99 -16.62 -33.90
C ALA A 219 -14.78 -17.93 -33.73
N GLY A 220 -15.96 -17.87 -33.12
CA GLY A 220 -16.90 -18.97 -33.09
C GLY A 220 -17.50 -19.23 -34.48
N GLY A 221 -17.73 -20.50 -34.79
CA GLY A 221 -18.35 -20.93 -36.04
C GLY A 221 -19.83 -20.53 -36.11
N ALA A 222 -20.32 -20.20 -37.31
CA ALA A 222 -21.75 -20.02 -37.51
C ALA A 222 -22.50 -21.36 -37.37
N ALA A 223 -23.72 -21.34 -36.87
CA ALA A 223 -24.54 -22.54 -36.80
C ALA A 223 -25.12 -22.93 -38.18
N GLY A 224 -25.51 -24.20 -38.28
CA GLY A 224 -26.24 -24.73 -39.43
C GLY A 224 -27.72 -24.40 -39.39
N ASP A 225 -28.32 -24.26 -40.57
CA ASP A 225 -29.76 -24.06 -40.69
C ASP A 225 -30.54 -25.37 -40.49
N PRO A 226 -31.78 -25.30 -39.97
CA PRO A 226 -32.71 -26.43 -39.99
C PRO A 226 -32.97 -26.93 -41.42
N GLY A 227 -33.28 -28.22 -41.54
CA GLY A 227 -33.75 -28.81 -42.79
C GLY A 227 -35.13 -28.29 -43.21
N GLN A 228 -35.60 -28.70 -44.38
CA GLN A 228 -36.99 -28.43 -44.79
C GLN A 228 -37.94 -29.49 -44.23
N ALA A 229 -39.14 -29.08 -43.80
CA ALA A 229 -40.16 -30.03 -43.37
C ALA A 229 -40.75 -30.81 -44.55
N GLY A 230 -41.12 -32.06 -44.31
CA GLY A 230 -41.81 -32.89 -45.29
C GLY A 230 -43.22 -32.38 -45.58
N GLN A 231 -43.67 -32.51 -46.82
CA GLN A 231 -45.06 -32.17 -47.17
C GLN A 231 -45.99 -33.30 -46.74
N GLY A 232 -47.20 -32.97 -46.28
CA GLY A 232 -48.24 -33.96 -46.03
C GLY A 232 -48.73 -34.62 -47.32
N GLY A 233 -49.18 -35.86 -47.20
CA GLY A 233 -49.77 -36.62 -48.30
C GLY A 233 -51.15 -36.11 -48.64
N LEU A 234 -51.55 -36.21 -49.92
CA LEU A 234 -52.92 -35.86 -50.33
C LEU A 234 -53.91 -36.93 -49.86
N GLY A 235 -55.09 -36.51 -49.42
CA GLY A 235 -56.20 -37.40 -49.09
C GLY A 235 -56.73 -38.14 -50.32
N GLY A 236 -57.17 -39.38 -50.12
CA GLY A 236 -57.76 -40.23 -51.15
C GLY A 236 -59.13 -39.74 -51.60
N THR A 237 -59.50 -40.02 -52.85
CA THR A 237 -60.81 -39.66 -53.39
C THR A 237 -61.88 -40.69 -52.99
N GLY A 238 -63.11 -40.26 -52.69
CA GLY A 238 -64.17 -41.15 -52.23
C GLY A 238 -65.55 -40.49 -52.15
N LEU A 239 -66.52 -41.17 -51.54
CA LEU A 239 -67.82 -40.56 -51.19
C LEU A 239 -67.63 -39.28 -50.36
N THR A 240 -66.71 -39.37 -49.41
CA THR A 240 -66.02 -38.23 -48.81
C THR A 240 -64.54 -38.39 -49.13
N ASN A 241 -63.91 -37.31 -49.59
CA ASN A 241 -62.46 -37.31 -49.73
C ASN A 241 -61.83 -37.44 -48.35
N GLY A 242 -60.72 -38.19 -48.27
CA GLY A 242 -59.87 -38.15 -47.08
C GLY A 242 -59.29 -36.76 -46.88
N VAL A 243 -58.87 -36.46 -45.66
CA VAL A 243 -58.17 -35.21 -45.39
C VAL A 243 -56.72 -35.31 -45.89
N ASP A 244 -56.18 -34.19 -46.36
CA ASP A 244 -54.74 -34.10 -46.61
C ASP A 244 -53.98 -34.18 -45.28
N GLY A 245 -52.86 -34.89 -45.29
CA GLY A 245 -51.96 -34.93 -44.15
C GLY A 245 -51.36 -33.57 -43.87
N ALA A 246 -51.00 -33.31 -42.62
CA ALA A 246 -50.32 -32.09 -42.24
C ALA A 246 -48.88 -32.08 -42.80
N SER A 247 -48.39 -30.92 -43.21
CA SER A 247 -46.95 -30.75 -43.44
C SER A 247 -46.20 -30.92 -42.11
N GLY A 248 -45.00 -31.48 -42.18
CA GLY A 248 -44.15 -31.67 -41.02
C GLY A 248 -43.80 -30.36 -40.32
N ALA A 249 -43.45 -30.46 -39.05
CA ALA A 249 -43.02 -29.29 -38.30
C ALA A 249 -41.63 -28.81 -38.76
N THR A 250 -41.47 -27.49 -38.87
CA THR A 250 -40.15 -26.86 -38.90
C THR A 250 -39.64 -26.69 -37.47
N PRO A 251 -38.35 -26.93 -37.19
CA PRO A 251 -37.79 -26.75 -35.86
C PRO A 251 -38.01 -25.34 -35.32
N ALA A 252 -38.51 -25.25 -34.09
CA ALA A 252 -38.69 -23.97 -33.38
C ALA A 252 -37.36 -23.39 -32.87
N THR A 253 -36.30 -24.19 -32.85
CA THR A 253 -34.94 -23.81 -32.48
C THR A 253 -33.97 -24.35 -33.54
N GLY A 254 -33.00 -23.53 -33.93
CA GLY A 254 -31.92 -23.90 -34.84
C GLY A 254 -30.60 -24.10 -34.11
N GLY A 255 -29.55 -24.42 -34.86
CA GLY A 255 -28.21 -24.47 -34.32
C GLY A 255 -27.82 -23.12 -33.71
N THR A 256 -27.12 -23.17 -32.58
CA THR A 256 -26.54 -22.00 -31.92
C THR A 256 -25.15 -21.72 -32.47
N GLY A 257 -24.80 -20.44 -32.60
CA GLY A 257 -23.45 -20.05 -33.01
C GLY A 257 -22.43 -20.43 -31.96
N GLY A 258 -21.23 -20.83 -32.38
CA GLY A 258 -20.14 -21.18 -31.47
C GLY A 258 -19.65 -19.96 -30.68
N THR A 259 -19.13 -20.18 -29.49
CA THR A 259 -18.53 -19.10 -28.69
C THR A 259 -17.20 -18.65 -29.29
N GLY A 260 -16.86 -17.37 -29.16
CA GLY A 260 -15.53 -16.88 -29.50
C GLY A 260 -14.50 -17.33 -28.48
N GLY A 261 -13.30 -17.66 -28.95
CA GLY A 261 -12.18 -18.06 -28.09
C GLY A 261 -11.68 -16.89 -27.23
N THR A 262 -11.17 -17.18 -26.04
CA THR A 262 -10.60 -16.16 -25.17
C THR A 262 -9.29 -15.62 -25.73
N GLY A 263 -8.98 -14.34 -25.51
CA GLY A 263 -7.67 -13.77 -25.84
C GLY A 263 -6.58 -14.32 -24.91
N ALA A 264 -5.34 -14.37 -25.41
CA ALA A 264 -4.18 -14.78 -24.61
C ALA A 264 -3.91 -13.77 -23.49
N HIS A 265 -3.57 -14.24 -22.30
CA HIS A 265 -3.04 -13.37 -21.25
C HIS A 265 -1.66 -12.80 -21.65
N GLY A 266 -1.36 -11.60 -21.17
CA GLY A 266 -0.06 -10.96 -21.37
C GLY A 266 1.10 -11.81 -20.85
N THR A 267 2.23 -11.71 -21.52
CA THR A 267 3.51 -12.36 -21.21
C THR A 267 4.64 -11.33 -21.16
N ALA A 268 5.84 -11.71 -20.73
CA ALA A 268 6.97 -10.79 -20.70
C ALA A 268 7.35 -10.22 -22.10
N ALA A 269 7.13 -11.00 -23.18
CA ALA A 269 7.37 -10.54 -24.54
C ALA A 269 6.19 -9.75 -25.13
N HIS A 270 4.97 -10.00 -24.63
CA HIS A 270 3.72 -9.37 -25.07
C HIS A 270 2.93 -8.90 -23.83
N PRO A 271 3.25 -7.73 -23.25
CA PRO A 271 2.74 -7.36 -21.93
C PRO A 271 1.22 -7.20 -21.89
N ASP A 272 0.63 -6.77 -22.99
CA ASP A 272 -0.82 -6.56 -23.12
C ASP A 272 -1.54 -7.88 -23.34
N GLY A 273 -2.77 -8.00 -22.85
CA GLY A 273 -3.64 -9.13 -23.14
C GLY A 273 -4.21 -9.07 -24.56
N GLY A 274 -4.36 -10.23 -25.18
CA GLY A 274 -4.96 -10.36 -26.50
C GLY A 274 -6.47 -10.17 -26.50
N ALA A 275 -7.03 -9.78 -27.64
CA ALA A 275 -8.49 -9.61 -27.76
C ALA A 275 -9.23 -10.95 -27.81
N GLY A 276 -10.44 -11.00 -27.26
CA GLY A 276 -11.34 -12.14 -27.40
C GLY A 276 -11.89 -12.26 -28.82
N GLY A 277 -12.15 -13.50 -29.25
CA GLY A 277 -12.74 -13.80 -30.56
C GLY A 277 -14.22 -13.44 -30.63
N ALA A 278 -14.72 -13.15 -31.83
CA ALA A 278 -16.15 -12.91 -32.03
C ALA A 278 -16.97 -14.21 -31.85
N GLY A 279 -18.18 -14.11 -31.30
CA GLY A 279 -19.14 -15.22 -31.30
C GLY A 279 -19.70 -15.49 -32.70
N GLY A 280 -20.01 -16.75 -32.99
CA GLY A 280 -20.60 -17.18 -34.25
C GLY A 280 -22.08 -16.80 -34.37
N ASN A 281 -22.57 -16.59 -35.58
CA ASN A 281 -23.99 -16.32 -35.79
C ASN A 281 -24.85 -17.58 -35.60
N GLY A 282 -26.06 -17.42 -35.08
CA GLY A 282 -27.04 -18.51 -35.02
C GLY A 282 -27.53 -18.90 -36.41
N GLY A 283 -27.99 -20.14 -36.56
CA GLY A 283 -28.73 -20.58 -37.73
C GLY A 283 -30.08 -19.86 -37.83
N ARG A 284 -30.86 -20.10 -38.88
CA ARG A 284 -32.11 -19.37 -39.19
C ARG A 284 -33.03 -19.09 -37.99
N VAL A 285 -33.23 -20.08 -37.11
CA VAL A 285 -34.02 -19.97 -35.86
C VAL A 285 -33.16 -20.21 -34.59
N GLY A 286 -31.85 -19.99 -34.67
CA GLY A 286 -30.88 -20.24 -33.60
C GLY A 286 -30.32 -18.95 -32.98
N SER A 287 -29.79 -19.04 -31.77
CA SER A 287 -29.14 -17.90 -31.11
C SER A 287 -27.69 -17.74 -31.55
N GLY A 288 -27.19 -16.51 -31.54
CA GLY A 288 -25.76 -16.23 -31.71
C GLY A 288 -24.93 -16.70 -30.51
N GLY A 289 -23.68 -17.04 -30.77
CA GLY A 289 -22.69 -17.42 -29.77
C GLY A 289 -22.16 -16.21 -29.00
N ALA A 290 -21.70 -16.42 -27.78
CA ALA A 290 -21.07 -15.36 -26.99
C ALA A 290 -19.71 -14.97 -27.58
N GLY A 291 -19.32 -13.69 -27.43
CA GLY A 291 -17.95 -13.25 -27.69
C GLY A 291 -16.98 -13.78 -26.63
N GLY A 292 -15.75 -14.04 -27.04
CA GLY A 292 -14.68 -14.47 -26.15
C GLY A 292 -14.22 -13.36 -25.22
N GLN A 293 -13.74 -13.71 -24.02
CA GLN A 293 -13.17 -12.73 -23.09
C GLN A 293 -11.82 -12.23 -23.61
N GLY A 294 -11.50 -10.96 -23.35
CA GLY A 294 -10.16 -10.43 -23.56
C GLY A 294 -9.19 -10.97 -22.52
N GLY A 295 -7.93 -11.17 -22.90
CA GLY A 295 -6.88 -11.59 -21.99
C GLY A 295 -6.49 -10.49 -21.01
N ASP A 296 -6.11 -10.85 -19.79
CA ASP A 296 -5.55 -9.89 -18.82
C ASP A 296 -4.14 -9.43 -19.24
N GLY A 297 -3.79 -8.19 -18.92
CA GLY A 297 -2.43 -7.68 -19.05
C GLY A 297 -1.50 -8.23 -17.96
N ILE A 298 -0.20 -8.32 -18.26
CA ILE A 298 0.80 -8.76 -17.28
C ILE A 298 1.09 -7.67 -16.24
N ASN A 299 1.32 -8.05 -14.99
CA ASN A 299 1.82 -7.11 -13.99
C ASN A 299 3.23 -6.62 -14.36
N GLY A 300 3.50 -5.35 -14.07
CA GLY A 300 4.81 -4.75 -14.19
C GLY A 300 5.81 -5.38 -13.23
N VAL A 301 7.07 -5.41 -13.66
CA VAL A 301 8.18 -5.92 -12.87
C VAL A 301 8.59 -4.87 -11.85
N ALA A 302 8.80 -5.29 -10.61
CA ALA A 302 9.29 -4.40 -9.56
C ALA A 302 10.71 -3.89 -9.89
N GLY A 303 10.97 -2.63 -9.57
CA GLY A 303 12.28 -2.04 -9.61
C GLY A 303 13.21 -2.67 -8.57
N SER A 304 14.51 -2.54 -8.80
CA SER A 304 15.56 -3.06 -7.92
C SER A 304 16.25 -1.93 -7.20
N THR A 305 16.68 -2.19 -5.97
CA THR A 305 17.73 -1.42 -5.32
C THR A 305 19.01 -1.56 -6.14
N VAL A 306 19.65 -0.45 -6.48
CA VAL A 306 20.91 -0.47 -7.23
C VAL A 306 22.05 -0.74 -6.24
N GLY A 307 22.90 -1.73 -6.52
CA GLY A 307 23.97 -2.14 -5.60
C GLY A 307 25.08 -1.11 -5.36
N THR A 308 25.08 0.01 -6.09
CA THR A 308 25.98 1.14 -5.83
C THR A 308 25.38 2.01 -4.73
N PRO A 309 26.08 2.29 -3.61
CA PRO A 309 25.54 3.13 -2.54
C PRO A 309 25.23 4.56 -3.00
N GLY A 310 24.17 5.17 -2.46
CA GLY A 310 23.63 6.48 -2.80
C GLY A 310 22.88 6.55 -4.13
N ALA A 311 22.73 5.42 -4.82
CA ALA A 311 22.01 5.36 -6.09
C ALA A 311 20.50 5.30 -5.89
N THR A 312 19.78 6.00 -6.76
CA THR A 312 18.32 5.94 -6.79
C THR A 312 17.87 4.53 -7.17
N GLY A 313 16.86 4.01 -6.48
CA GLY A 313 16.23 2.74 -6.83
C GLY A 313 15.65 2.82 -8.25
N THR A 314 15.67 1.71 -9.00
CA THR A 314 15.08 1.76 -10.35
C THR A 314 13.56 1.83 -10.25
N ASP A 315 12.92 2.49 -11.22
CA ASP A 315 11.46 2.53 -11.31
C ASP A 315 10.90 1.12 -11.56
N GLY A 316 9.68 0.87 -11.09
CA GLY A 316 8.90 -0.29 -11.48
C GLY A 316 8.39 -0.13 -12.91
N THR A 317 8.34 -1.22 -13.67
CA THR A 317 7.82 -1.15 -15.05
C THR A 317 6.30 -0.99 -15.05
N PRO A 318 5.71 -0.38 -16.09
CA PRO A 318 4.25 -0.35 -16.24
C PRO A 318 3.65 -1.76 -16.33
N GLY A 319 2.40 -1.89 -15.90
CA GLY A 319 1.59 -3.08 -16.19
C GLY A 319 1.04 -3.04 -17.62
N GLY A 320 0.81 -4.22 -18.21
CA GLY A 320 0.23 -4.35 -19.54
C GLY A 320 -1.27 -4.05 -19.57
N PHE A 321 -1.76 -3.63 -20.74
CA PHE A 321 -3.19 -3.37 -20.96
C PHE A 321 -4.00 -4.67 -21.00
N GLY A 322 -5.23 -4.62 -20.52
CA GLY A 322 -6.19 -5.70 -20.73
C GLY A 322 -6.70 -5.73 -22.17
N GLY A 323 -6.90 -6.93 -22.72
CA GLY A 323 -7.44 -7.15 -24.05
C GLY A 323 -8.94 -6.84 -24.13
N ALA A 324 -9.41 -6.40 -25.29
CA ALA A 324 -10.84 -6.16 -25.49
C ALA A 324 -11.62 -7.49 -25.55
N GLY A 325 -12.84 -7.48 -25.03
CA GLY A 325 -13.79 -8.57 -25.20
C GLY A 325 -14.30 -8.67 -26.64
N GLY A 326 -14.55 -9.90 -27.09
CA GLY A 326 -15.09 -10.18 -28.41
C GLY A 326 -16.56 -9.80 -28.54
N VAL A 327 -16.99 -9.43 -29.76
CA VAL A 327 -18.41 -9.16 -30.02
C VAL A 327 -19.24 -10.45 -29.99
N GLY A 328 -20.44 -10.39 -29.46
CA GLY A 328 -21.40 -11.49 -29.54
C GLY A 328 -21.93 -11.69 -30.96
N GLY A 329 -22.21 -12.94 -31.33
CA GLY A 329 -22.76 -13.30 -32.63
C GLY A 329 -24.22 -12.89 -32.79
N ASN A 330 -24.66 -12.65 -34.01
CA ASN A 330 -26.06 -12.31 -34.27
C ASN A 330 -26.97 -13.54 -34.12
N GLY A 331 -28.19 -13.32 -33.64
CA GLY A 331 -29.25 -14.31 -33.68
C GLY A 331 -29.73 -14.57 -35.11
N GLY A 332 -30.44 -15.68 -35.30
CA GLY A 332 -30.98 -16.12 -36.57
C GLY A 332 -31.88 -15.10 -37.25
N THR A 333 -32.02 -15.25 -38.57
CA THR A 333 -32.82 -14.34 -39.41
C THR A 333 -34.32 -14.49 -39.22
N ASP A 334 -34.79 -15.61 -38.69
CA ASP A 334 -36.20 -15.89 -38.43
C ASP A 334 -36.53 -15.80 -36.94
N ALA A 335 -35.65 -16.33 -36.09
CA ALA A 335 -35.77 -16.28 -34.64
C ALA A 335 -34.41 -16.51 -33.96
N GLY A 336 -34.30 -16.12 -32.70
CA GLY A 336 -33.11 -16.36 -31.88
C GLY A 336 -32.52 -15.07 -31.30
N ASN A 337 -31.94 -15.21 -30.11
CA ASN A 337 -31.30 -14.10 -29.42
C ASN A 337 -29.91 -13.85 -30.00
N GLY A 338 -29.45 -12.59 -29.95
CA GLY A 338 -28.05 -12.29 -30.14
C GLY A 338 -27.21 -12.84 -28.97
N GLY A 339 -25.99 -13.25 -29.25
CA GLY A 339 -25.04 -13.69 -28.24
C GLY A 339 -24.53 -12.53 -27.40
N ASN A 340 -24.17 -12.78 -26.15
CA ASN A 340 -23.59 -11.74 -25.30
C ASN A 340 -22.19 -11.34 -25.80
N GLY A 341 -21.81 -10.09 -25.58
CA GLY A 341 -20.43 -9.66 -25.76
C GLY A 341 -19.52 -10.28 -24.70
N GLY A 342 -18.27 -10.53 -25.06
CA GLY A 342 -17.25 -11.01 -24.15
C GLY A 342 -16.78 -9.91 -23.21
N ASN A 343 -16.35 -10.28 -22.01
CA ASN A 343 -15.80 -9.30 -21.07
C ASN A 343 -14.41 -8.83 -21.51
N GLY A 344 -14.06 -7.58 -21.19
CA GLY A 344 -12.70 -7.08 -21.33
C GLY A 344 -11.76 -7.68 -20.28
N GLY A 345 -10.50 -7.89 -20.63
CA GLY A 345 -9.47 -8.34 -19.70
C GLY A 345 -9.05 -7.22 -18.75
N ASN A 346 -8.60 -7.56 -17.56
CA ASN A 346 -8.09 -6.60 -16.59
C ASN A 346 -6.72 -6.06 -17.01
N GLY A 347 -6.43 -4.81 -16.68
CA GLY A 347 -5.09 -4.27 -16.79
C GLY A 347 -4.17 -4.83 -15.72
N GLY A 348 -2.91 -5.08 -16.07
CA GLY A 348 -1.89 -5.53 -15.11
C GLY A 348 -1.54 -4.43 -14.12
N ASN A 349 -1.23 -4.78 -12.88
CA ASN A 349 -0.75 -3.82 -11.89
C ASN A 349 0.63 -3.28 -12.29
N GLY A 350 0.92 -2.02 -11.99
CA GLY A 350 2.28 -1.48 -12.14
C GLY A 350 3.25 -2.13 -11.17
N GLY A 351 4.51 -2.29 -11.58
CA GLY A 351 5.57 -2.81 -10.71
C GLY A 351 5.90 -1.82 -9.60
N ASN A 352 6.24 -2.30 -8.40
CA ASN A 352 6.68 -1.41 -7.33
C ASN A 352 8.04 -0.78 -7.64
N GLY A 353 8.31 0.44 -7.20
CA GLY A 353 9.63 1.07 -7.31
C GLY A 353 10.66 0.38 -6.40
N GLY A 354 11.91 0.32 -6.85
CA GLY A 354 13.03 -0.18 -6.04
C GLY A 354 13.38 0.79 -4.91
N THR A 355 13.87 0.28 -3.78
CA THR A 355 14.35 1.17 -2.70
C THR A 355 15.63 1.88 -3.13
N GLY A 356 15.84 3.09 -2.63
CA GLY A 356 17.13 3.77 -2.74
C GLY A 356 18.20 3.02 -1.95
N SER A 357 19.44 3.02 -2.42
CA SER A 357 20.55 2.47 -1.64
C SER A 357 21.08 3.49 -0.65
N ASP A 358 21.49 3.03 0.53
CA ASP A 358 22.09 3.88 1.56
C ASP A 358 23.32 4.61 1.02
N GLY A 359 23.67 5.74 1.63
CA GLY A 359 24.76 6.59 1.17
C GLY A 359 26.11 5.87 1.01
N LYS A 360 27.02 6.49 0.25
CA LYS A 360 28.37 5.97 -0.01
C LYS A 360 29.44 6.69 0.82
N ILE A 361 30.41 5.95 1.35
CA ILE A 361 31.68 6.55 1.81
C ILE A 361 32.42 7.04 0.54
N GLY A 362 32.76 8.32 0.47
CA GLY A 362 33.59 8.85 -0.63
C GLY A 362 34.82 7.97 -0.87
N GLY A 363 35.10 7.59 -2.12
CA GLY A 363 36.21 6.68 -2.43
C GLY A 363 37.59 7.33 -2.16
N PHE A 364 38.56 6.55 -1.69
CA PHE A 364 39.93 7.02 -1.50
C PHE A 364 40.58 7.38 -2.85
N GLY A 365 40.82 8.69 -3.10
CA GLY A 365 41.51 9.19 -4.29
C GLY A 365 41.00 10.54 -4.79
N GLU A 366 39.78 10.92 -4.41
CA GLU A 366 39.19 12.23 -4.70
C GLU A 366 39.06 13.00 -3.37
N HIS A 367 39.73 14.15 -3.27
CA HIS A 367 39.87 14.93 -2.04
C HIS A 367 38.52 15.42 -1.44
N LEU A 368 38.17 14.98 -0.21
CA LEU A 368 37.29 15.60 0.83
C LEU A 368 35.73 15.64 0.66
N MET A 369 34.99 14.51 0.76
CA MET A 369 33.52 14.44 0.46
C MET A 369 32.58 13.92 1.60
N ASP A 370 31.43 14.58 1.85
CA ASP A 370 30.46 14.42 2.97
C ASP A 370 30.05 12.97 3.29
N GLY A 371 29.36 12.74 4.42
CA GLY A 371 28.49 11.57 4.55
C GLY A 371 27.59 11.49 3.30
N GLY A 372 27.72 10.42 2.52
CA GLY A 372 26.98 10.31 1.26
C GLY A 372 25.48 10.34 1.52
N ASN A 373 24.72 11.12 0.74
CA ASN A 373 23.27 11.09 0.81
C ASN A 373 22.75 9.72 0.41
N GLY A 374 21.66 9.29 1.06
CA GLY A 374 20.89 8.14 0.64
C GLY A 374 20.30 8.34 -0.75
N GLY A 375 20.23 7.26 -1.52
CA GLY A 375 19.57 7.25 -2.83
C GLY A 375 18.07 7.46 -2.68
N LYS A 376 17.44 8.11 -3.65
CA LYS A 376 15.97 8.23 -3.68
C LYS A 376 15.33 6.87 -3.97
N GLY A 377 14.11 6.65 -3.53
CA GLY A 377 13.30 5.52 -3.98
C GLY A 377 12.93 5.65 -5.46
N GLY A 378 12.83 4.52 -6.15
CA GLY A 378 12.29 4.45 -7.52
C GLY A 378 10.80 4.72 -7.55
N ALA A 379 10.30 5.26 -8.65
CA ALA A 379 8.87 5.44 -8.86
C ALA A 379 8.16 4.08 -9.04
N GLY A 380 6.92 4.00 -8.57
CA GLY A 380 6.04 2.89 -8.91
C GLY A 380 5.61 2.97 -10.37
N GLY A 381 5.53 1.82 -11.04
CA GLY A 381 5.05 1.69 -12.40
C GLY A 381 3.57 2.07 -12.52
N VAL A 382 3.18 2.60 -13.68
CA VAL A 382 1.76 2.89 -13.97
C VAL A 382 1.00 1.57 -14.15
N GLY A 383 -0.21 1.47 -13.60
CA GLY A 383 -1.09 0.34 -13.85
C GLY A 383 -1.61 0.33 -15.29
N GLY A 384 -1.74 -0.85 -15.89
CA GLY A 384 -2.32 -1.01 -17.21
C GLY A 384 -3.81 -0.69 -17.22
N ASN A 385 -4.31 -0.08 -18.29
CA ASN A 385 -5.75 0.10 -18.46
C ASN A 385 -6.48 -1.24 -18.66
N GLY A 386 -7.72 -1.33 -18.18
CA GLY A 386 -8.60 -2.45 -18.46
C GLY A 386 -9.08 -2.45 -19.91
N GLY A 387 -9.35 -3.62 -20.46
CA GLY A 387 -9.91 -3.81 -21.78
C GLY A 387 -11.39 -3.45 -21.84
N ASN A 388 -11.85 -2.99 -23.00
CA ASN A 388 -13.27 -2.73 -23.20
C ASN A 388 -14.08 -4.04 -23.27
N GLY A 389 -15.31 -4.00 -22.78
CA GLY A 389 -16.27 -5.09 -23.00
C GLY A 389 -16.73 -5.13 -24.45
N GLY A 390 -16.98 -6.35 -24.95
CA GLY A 390 -17.48 -6.58 -26.30
C GLY A 390 -18.96 -6.21 -26.44
N ALA A 391 -19.37 -5.77 -27.62
CA ALA A 391 -20.79 -5.52 -27.87
C ALA A 391 -21.60 -6.83 -27.93
N GLY A 392 -22.83 -6.81 -27.43
CA GLY A 392 -23.78 -7.90 -27.61
C GLY A 392 -24.28 -7.97 -29.05
N GLY A 393 -24.41 -9.19 -29.55
CA GLY A 393 -24.89 -9.48 -30.89
C GLY A 393 -26.35 -9.07 -31.09
N THR A 394 -26.72 -8.79 -32.34
CA THR A 394 -28.06 -8.31 -32.68
C THR A 394 -29.04 -9.46 -32.89
N ALA A 395 -30.34 -9.21 -32.64
CA ALA A 395 -31.41 -10.10 -33.10
C ALA A 395 -31.90 -9.56 -34.46
N THR A 396 -31.68 -10.32 -35.53
CA THR A 396 -31.85 -9.84 -36.91
C THR A 396 -33.33 -9.80 -37.35
N ALA A 397 -34.22 -10.56 -36.69
CA ALA A 397 -35.65 -10.63 -36.97
C ALA A 397 -36.48 -9.86 -35.93
N GLY A 398 -37.29 -8.90 -36.38
CA GLY A 398 -38.16 -8.10 -35.52
C GLY A 398 -39.03 -8.95 -34.58
N THR A 399 -38.98 -8.62 -33.28
CA THR A 399 -39.83 -9.12 -32.18
C THR A 399 -39.64 -10.54 -31.64
N ALA A 400 -39.01 -11.47 -32.36
CA ALA A 400 -38.89 -12.88 -31.90
C ALA A 400 -37.58 -13.24 -31.16
N GLY A 401 -36.65 -12.29 -30.98
CA GLY A 401 -35.41 -12.48 -30.24
C GLY A 401 -34.93 -11.19 -29.59
N THR A 402 -34.15 -11.31 -28.51
CA THR A 402 -33.53 -10.18 -27.82
C THR A 402 -32.09 -9.99 -28.26
N GLN A 403 -31.64 -8.73 -28.39
CA GLN A 403 -30.22 -8.41 -28.52
C GLN A 403 -29.44 -9.00 -27.33
N GLY A 404 -28.22 -9.47 -27.56
CA GLY A 404 -27.32 -9.92 -26.51
C GLY A 404 -26.94 -8.79 -25.56
N LYS A 405 -26.56 -9.13 -24.33
CA LYS A 405 -26.00 -8.14 -23.40
C LYS A 405 -24.60 -7.74 -23.85
N GLY A 406 -24.21 -6.49 -23.59
CA GLY A 406 -22.81 -6.10 -23.71
C GLY A 406 -21.97 -6.78 -22.64
N GLY A 407 -20.71 -7.07 -22.94
CA GLY A 407 -19.76 -7.60 -21.98
C GLY A 407 -19.29 -6.52 -21.01
N ASP A 408 -18.95 -6.92 -19.79
CA ASP A 408 -18.38 -6.00 -18.81
C ASP A 408 -16.95 -5.62 -19.22
N ALA A 409 -16.54 -4.39 -18.91
CA ALA A 409 -15.16 -3.97 -19.13
C ALA A 409 -14.23 -4.53 -18.04
N GLY A 410 -12.96 -4.67 -18.39
CA GLY A 410 -11.92 -5.00 -17.42
C GLY A 410 -11.61 -3.81 -16.51
N HIS A 411 -11.23 -4.12 -15.28
CA HIS A 411 -10.73 -3.12 -14.33
C HIS A 411 -9.33 -2.66 -14.74
N GLY A 412 -9.01 -1.40 -14.50
CA GLY A 412 -7.63 -0.92 -14.62
C GLY A 412 -6.77 -1.49 -13.51
N GLY A 413 -5.51 -1.80 -13.81
CA GLY A 413 -4.53 -2.27 -12.84
C GLY A 413 -4.17 -1.19 -11.82
N ALA A 414 -3.88 -1.59 -10.59
CA ALA A 414 -3.39 -0.65 -9.58
C ALA A 414 -2.01 -0.10 -10.00
N GLY A 415 -1.72 1.15 -9.65
CA GLY A 415 -0.37 1.69 -9.80
C GLY A 415 0.56 1.05 -8.79
N GLY A 416 1.82 0.85 -9.18
CA GLY A 416 2.86 0.30 -8.31
C GLY A 416 3.14 1.23 -7.13
N THR A 417 3.54 0.66 -6.00
CA THR A 417 3.96 1.47 -4.84
C THR A 417 5.32 2.11 -5.13
N ALA A 418 5.56 3.31 -4.64
CA ALA A 418 6.92 3.88 -4.67
C ALA A 418 7.91 3.02 -3.87
N GLY A 419 9.20 3.13 -4.20
CA GLY A 419 10.28 2.68 -3.32
C GLY A 419 10.55 3.67 -2.19
N SER A 420 11.02 3.18 -1.04
CA SER A 420 11.52 4.04 0.04
C SER A 420 12.87 4.65 -0.32
N GLY A 421 13.19 5.80 0.27
CA GLY A 421 14.54 6.35 0.22
C GLY A 421 15.53 5.49 1.01
N GLY A 422 16.81 5.53 0.63
CA GLY A 422 17.90 4.94 1.40
C GLY A 422 18.40 5.88 2.50
N ASP A 423 19.09 5.35 3.50
CA ASP A 423 19.57 6.15 4.62
C ASP A 423 20.82 6.95 4.25
N GLY A 424 20.97 8.13 4.84
CA GLY A 424 22.19 8.91 4.76
C GLY A 424 23.29 8.27 5.59
N LEU A 425 24.54 8.30 5.11
CA LEU A 425 25.65 7.80 5.92
C LEU A 425 26.01 8.74 7.05
N HIS A 426 26.39 8.17 8.19
CA HIS A 426 27.05 8.92 9.27
C HIS A 426 28.28 9.67 8.75
N GLY A 427 28.50 10.85 9.29
CA GLY A 427 29.64 11.69 9.00
C GLY A 427 30.94 11.07 9.49
N ASN A 428 32.04 11.51 8.90
CA ASN A 428 33.39 11.11 9.28
C ASN A 428 34.20 12.39 9.54
N LEU A 429 34.83 12.49 10.71
CA LEU A 429 35.52 13.71 11.16
C LEU A 429 36.58 14.23 10.18
N PHE A 430 37.26 13.36 9.44
CA PHE A 430 38.28 13.77 8.48
C PHE A 430 37.69 14.37 7.18
N ILE A 431 36.37 14.51 7.12
CA ILE A 431 35.63 14.91 5.94
C ILE A 431 34.44 15.82 6.27
N ASN A 432 34.31 16.98 5.60
CA ASN A 432 33.23 17.97 5.78
C ASN A 432 32.85 18.29 7.22
N ASN A 433 33.87 18.51 8.04
CA ASN A 433 33.70 18.81 9.45
C ASN A 433 32.87 17.75 10.21
N GLY A 434 32.77 16.52 9.68
CA GLY A 434 31.98 15.44 10.23
C GLY A 434 30.50 15.43 9.86
N ALA A 435 29.98 16.20 8.90
CA ALA A 435 28.54 16.22 8.65
C ALA A 435 27.99 14.86 8.13
N GLY A 436 26.83 14.45 8.65
CA GLY A 436 26.09 13.28 8.19
C GLY A 436 25.34 13.54 6.89
N GLY A 437 25.18 12.49 6.09
CA GLY A 437 24.46 12.54 4.82
C GLY A 437 22.96 12.65 5.02
N ASN A 438 22.26 13.31 4.10
CA ASN A 438 20.80 13.36 4.13
C ASN A 438 20.21 12.01 3.71
N GLY A 439 19.09 11.61 4.32
CA GLY A 439 18.28 10.49 3.87
C GLY A 439 17.67 10.75 2.49
N GLY A 440 17.47 9.69 1.72
CA GLY A 440 16.85 9.76 0.41
C GLY A 440 15.35 10.01 0.51
N ASP A 441 14.80 10.78 -0.43
CA ASP A 441 13.34 10.88 -0.58
C ASP A 441 12.76 9.56 -1.08
N ALA A 442 11.55 9.23 -0.66
CA ALA A 442 10.76 8.18 -1.28
C ALA A 442 10.48 8.50 -2.76
N GLY A 443 10.29 7.45 -3.57
CA GLY A 443 9.89 7.58 -4.98
C GLY A 443 8.46 8.11 -5.11
N THR A 444 7.94 8.22 -6.34
CA THR A 444 6.52 8.60 -6.53
C THR A 444 5.65 7.37 -6.74
N ASN A 445 4.43 7.37 -6.20
CA ASN A 445 3.49 6.26 -6.43
C ASN A 445 3.07 6.22 -7.90
N GLY A 446 2.94 5.00 -8.44
CA GLY A 446 2.38 4.79 -9.76
C GLY A 446 0.92 5.21 -9.80
N VAL A 447 0.52 5.85 -10.91
CA VAL A 447 -0.90 6.10 -11.19
C VAL A 447 -1.53 4.78 -11.61
N GLY A 448 -2.72 4.46 -11.10
CA GLY A 448 -3.41 3.27 -11.56
C GLY A 448 -4.03 3.46 -12.94
N GLY A 449 -4.23 2.34 -13.63
CA GLY A 449 -4.81 2.31 -14.95
C GLY A 449 -6.30 2.65 -14.91
N ASN A 450 -6.78 3.21 -16.01
CA ASN A 450 -8.20 3.45 -16.19
C ASN A 450 -8.94 2.12 -16.41
N GLY A 451 -10.15 2.01 -15.88
CA GLY A 451 -11.05 0.94 -16.28
C GLY A 451 -11.45 1.04 -17.75
N GLY A 452 -11.77 -0.11 -18.36
CA GLY A 452 -12.33 -0.14 -19.71
C GLY A 452 -13.77 0.37 -19.75
N THR A 453 -14.29 0.58 -20.95
CA THR A 453 -15.72 0.88 -21.17
C THR A 453 -16.52 -0.40 -21.38
N GLY A 454 -17.71 -0.47 -20.78
CA GLY A 454 -18.61 -1.61 -20.94
C GLY A 454 -19.17 -1.70 -22.36
N GLY A 455 -19.39 -2.93 -22.83
CA GLY A 455 -19.91 -3.17 -24.18
C GLY A 455 -21.37 -2.73 -24.32
N THR A 456 -21.77 -2.38 -25.55
CA THR A 456 -23.17 -2.04 -25.83
C THR A 456 -24.02 -3.29 -26.03
N GLY A 457 -25.30 -3.27 -25.66
CA GLY A 457 -26.19 -4.43 -25.82
C GLY A 457 -27.63 -4.16 -25.39
N SER A 458 -28.43 -5.21 -25.22
CA SER A 458 -29.78 -5.09 -24.61
C SER A 458 -29.72 -4.51 -23.20
N THR A 459 -28.66 -4.85 -22.46
CA THR A 459 -28.12 -4.07 -21.35
C THR A 459 -26.66 -3.79 -21.66
N ASN A 460 -26.22 -2.55 -21.47
CA ASN A 460 -24.80 -2.24 -21.55
C ASN A 460 -24.06 -2.97 -20.42
N GLY A 461 -22.83 -3.39 -20.71
CA GLY A 461 -21.92 -3.89 -19.69
C GLY A 461 -21.50 -2.80 -18.74
N HIS A 462 -21.01 -3.19 -17.58
CA HIS A 462 -20.47 -2.26 -16.60
C HIS A 462 -19.10 -1.74 -17.05
N ASP A 463 -18.86 -0.44 -16.85
CA ASP A 463 -17.53 0.14 -17.00
C ASP A 463 -16.61 -0.41 -15.91
N GLY A 464 -15.34 -0.60 -16.27
CA GLY A 464 -14.31 -1.00 -15.33
C GLY A 464 -14.01 0.10 -14.33
N SER A 465 -13.61 -0.28 -13.13
CA SER A 465 -13.11 0.69 -12.15
C SER A 465 -11.66 1.08 -12.45
N THR A 466 -11.34 2.35 -12.25
CA THR A 466 -9.95 2.84 -12.13
C THR A 466 -9.42 2.43 -10.76
N SER A 467 -8.30 1.71 -10.73
CA SER A 467 -7.62 1.35 -9.47
C SER A 467 -6.69 2.49 -9.03
N ILE A 468 -6.45 2.64 -7.73
CA ILE A 468 -5.52 3.65 -7.17
C ILE A 468 -4.34 2.91 -6.53
N GLY A 469 -3.11 3.37 -6.78
CA GLY A 469 -1.94 2.87 -6.06
C GLY A 469 -1.87 3.44 -4.64
N SER A 470 -2.06 2.61 -3.61
CA SER A 470 -2.18 3.03 -2.20
C SER A 470 -1.00 2.61 -1.31
N GLY A 471 0.21 2.50 -1.87
CA GLY A 471 1.40 2.12 -1.09
C GLY A 471 2.01 3.27 -0.31
N ALA A 472 2.42 2.99 0.94
CA ALA A 472 3.27 3.86 1.75
C ALA A 472 4.75 3.58 1.45
N ALA A 473 5.50 4.65 1.18
CA ALA A 473 6.96 4.58 1.08
C ALA A 473 7.57 5.72 1.90
N HIS A 474 8.52 5.34 2.75
CA HIS A 474 9.13 6.21 3.74
C HIS A 474 10.34 6.94 3.17
N GLY A 475 10.61 8.13 3.72
CA GLY A 475 11.91 8.76 3.52
C GLY A 475 13.00 8.03 4.31
N GLY A 476 14.24 8.04 3.80
CA GLY A 476 15.39 7.49 4.53
C GLY A 476 15.77 8.36 5.71
N ASP A 477 16.37 7.77 6.74
CA ASP A 477 16.89 8.50 7.89
C ASP A 477 18.16 9.29 7.49
N GLY A 478 18.36 10.46 8.10
CA GLY A 478 19.60 11.21 7.98
C GLY A 478 20.72 10.58 8.82
N GLY A 479 21.94 10.62 8.30
CA GLY A 479 23.11 10.13 9.02
C GLY A 479 23.51 11.05 10.17
N ASP A 480 24.01 10.49 11.27
CA ASP A 480 24.55 11.28 12.38
C ASP A 480 25.81 12.07 11.96
N GLY A 481 26.03 13.21 12.58
CA GLY A 481 27.29 13.93 12.49
C GLY A 481 28.40 13.23 13.30
N ALA A 482 29.65 13.35 12.86
CA ALA A 482 30.80 12.82 13.55
C ALA A 482 31.14 13.68 14.77
N ASP A 483 31.52 13.01 15.86
CA ASP A 483 32.13 13.67 17.00
C ASP A 483 33.48 14.32 16.62
N GLY A 484 33.74 15.49 17.17
CA GLY A 484 35.05 16.11 17.20
C GLY A 484 36.02 15.26 18.02
N THR A 485 36.94 14.56 17.35
CA THR A 485 38.01 13.78 18.01
C THR A 485 39.38 14.45 17.94
N VAL A 486 39.48 15.57 17.21
CA VAL A 486 40.67 16.43 17.15
C VAL A 486 40.37 17.73 17.88
N ALA A 487 41.32 18.19 18.69
CA ALA A 487 41.14 19.31 19.60
C ALA A 487 40.68 20.60 18.87
N VAL A 488 39.71 21.32 19.45
CA VAL A 488 39.08 22.55 18.94
C VAL A 488 38.17 22.36 17.70
N LEU A 489 37.93 21.13 17.24
CA LEU A 489 36.95 20.88 16.19
C LEU A 489 35.53 20.79 16.74
N ASP A 490 34.65 21.53 16.08
CA ASP A 490 33.21 21.40 16.26
C ASP A 490 32.74 20.02 15.78
N GLY A 491 31.68 19.50 16.39
CA GLY A 491 31.01 18.30 15.93
C GLY A 491 30.27 18.53 14.62
N GLY A 492 30.17 17.48 13.81
CA GLY A 492 29.47 17.53 12.54
C GLY A 492 27.96 17.70 12.72
N ALA A 493 27.31 18.39 11.79
CA ALA A 493 25.85 18.44 11.77
C ALA A 493 25.27 17.06 11.39
N GLY A 494 24.12 16.71 11.97
CA GLY A 494 23.34 15.56 11.51
C GLY A 494 22.67 15.83 10.17
N GLY A 495 22.56 14.81 9.33
CA GLY A 495 21.86 14.87 8.05
C GLY A 495 20.35 14.97 8.23
N ASN A 496 19.67 15.61 7.28
CA ASN A 496 18.22 15.70 7.28
C ASN A 496 17.58 14.38 6.86
N GLY A 497 16.41 14.06 7.41
CA GLY A 497 15.61 12.92 6.97
C GLY A 497 14.92 13.18 5.63
N GLY A 498 14.79 12.12 4.82
CA GLY A 498 14.14 12.17 3.51
C GLY A 498 12.63 12.34 3.60
N HIS A 499 12.02 12.87 2.55
CA HIS A 499 10.56 13.04 2.48
C HIS A 499 9.86 11.76 2.03
N ALA A 500 8.65 11.53 2.51
CA ALA A 500 7.86 10.35 2.20
C ALA A 500 6.88 10.54 1.03
N THR A 501 6.25 9.45 0.58
CA THR A 501 5.07 9.53 -0.29
C THR A 501 3.80 9.87 0.47
N ALA A 502 2.70 10.00 -0.27
CA ALA A 502 1.40 10.42 0.25
C ALA A 502 0.88 9.63 1.48
N PHE A 503 1.34 8.39 1.69
CA PHE A 503 0.96 7.52 2.81
C PHE A 503 2.13 7.11 3.73
N GLY A 504 3.36 7.55 3.43
CA GLY A 504 4.55 7.15 4.19
C GLY A 504 4.95 8.17 5.25
N ASP A 505 5.76 7.69 6.21
CA ASP A 505 6.37 8.54 7.24
C ASP A 505 7.68 9.16 6.74
N GLY A 506 7.92 10.41 7.15
CA GLY A 506 9.18 11.08 6.87
C GLY A 506 10.35 10.46 7.64
N GLY A 507 11.53 10.45 7.02
CA GLY A 507 12.73 9.96 7.68
C GLY A 507 13.14 10.83 8.87
N ARG A 508 13.81 10.25 9.87
CA ARG A 508 14.32 11.00 11.03
C ARG A 508 15.56 11.80 10.65
N GLY A 509 15.75 12.95 11.28
CA GLY A 509 17.01 13.68 11.19
C GLY A 509 18.11 13.01 12.03
N GLY A 510 19.33 13.01 11.51
CA GLY A 510 20.51 12.51 12.20
C GLY A 510 20.87 13.39 13.40
N THR A 511 21.48 12.80 14.42
CA THR A 511 22.00 13.53 15.57
C THR A 511 23.23 14.34 15.20
N GLY A 512 23.42 15.50 15.83
CA GLY A 512 24.64 16.28 15.70
C GLY A 512 25.77 15.65 16.51
N GLY A 513 26.98 15.64 15.96
CA GLY A 513 28.18 15.16 16.64
C GLY A 513 28.58 16.07 17.81
N ASN A 514 29.19 15.51 18.83
CA ASN A 514 29.71 16.29 19.96
C ASN A 514 30.96 17.08 19.55
N GLY A 515 31.15 18.26 20.13
CA GLY A 515 32.37 19.04 19.97
C GLY A 515 33.55 18.41 20.72
N SER A 516 34.77 18.63 20.24
CA SER A 516 35.96 18.08 20.89
C SER A 516 36.35 18.86 22.13
N ASN A 517 36.91 18.19 23.13
CA ASN A 517 37.50 18.89 24.27
C ASN A 517 38.71 19.74 23.82
N GLY A 518 38.93 20.85 24.50
CA GLY A 518 40.08 21.71 24.29
C GLY A 518 41.39 20.92 24.50
N PRO A 519 42.42 21.12 23.67
CA PRO A 519 43.72 20.52 23.91
C PRO A 519 44.35 21.13 25.15
N ALA A 520 45.02 20.31 25.96
CA ALA A 520 45.83 20.83 27.06
C ALA A 520 46.85 21.84 26.53
N ASN A 521 46.89 23.04 27.15
CA ASN A 521 47.91 24.05 26.88
C ASN A 521 48.71 24.30 28.17
N PRO A 522 49.75 23.50 28.46
CA PRO A 522 50.43 23.53 29.76
C PRO A 522 51.19 24.82 30.05
N SER A 523 51.32 25.72 29.08
CA SER A 523 52.20 26.89 29.13
C SER A 523 51.52 28.20 28.75
N GLY A 524 50.20 28.19 28.59
CA GLY A 524 49.43 29.39 28.24
C GLY A 524 47.94 29.16 28.39
N ASP A 525 47.15 30.16 28.00
CA ASP A 525 45.71 30.14 28.20
C ASP A 525 45.08 28.86 27.63
N GLY A 526 44.16 28.30 28.40
CA GLY A 526 43.36 27.17 28.02
C GLY A 526 42.62 27.46 26.73
N VAL A 527 42.47 26.41 25.94
CA VAL A 527 41.87 26.46 24.61
C VAL A 527 40.40 26.08 24.74
N ARG A 528 39.56 26.81 24.00
CA ARG A 528 38.12 26.56 23.95
C ARG A 528 37.81 25.13 23.48
N GLY A 529 36.79 24.51 24.06
CA GLY A 529 36.21 23.26 23.53
C GLY A 529 35.36 23.50 22.27
N GLY A 530 35.38 22.56 21.33
CA GLY A 530 34.58 22.63 20.10
C GLY A 530 33.08 22.71 20.37
N HIS A 531 32.35 23.36 19.48
CA HIS A 531 30.89 23.42 19.54
C HIS A 531 30.27 22.08 19.15
N GLY A 532 29.11 21.76 19.74
CA GLY A 532 28.32 20.62 19.29
C GLY A 532 27.66 20.89 17.93
N GLY A 533 27.55 19.87 17.10
CA GLY A 533 26.90 19.94 15.81
C GLY A 533 25.38 20.07 15.93
N ALA A 534 24.74 20.76 14.99
CA ALA A 534 23.28 20.82 14.94
C ALA A 534 22.69 19.44 14.60
N GLY A 535 21.54 19.11 15.17
CA GLY A 535 20.75 17.96 14.75
C GLY A 535 20.06 18.21 13.41
N GLY A 536 19.92 17.17 12.59
CA GLY A 536 19.26 17.24 11.30
C GLY A 536 17.74 17.40 11.43
N THR A 537 17.10 18.03 10.45
CA THR A 537 15.63 18.16 10.44
C THR A 537 14.98 16.84 10.06
N GLY A 538 13.84 16.51 10.66
CA GLY A 538 13.00 15.40 10.23
C GLY A 538 12.38 15.65 8.86
N GLY A 539 12.20 14.59 8.09
CA GLY A 539 11.57 14.61 6.77
C GLY A 539 10.06 14.77 6.85
N ASN A 540 9.45 15.32 5.80
CA ASN A 540 8.01 15.46 5.73
C ASN A 540 7.33 14.10 5.53
N GLY A 541 6.25 13.88 6.27
CA GLY A 541 5.34 12.74 6.10
C GLY A 541 4.35 12.94 4.96
N GLY A 542 3.49 11.95 4.77
CA GLY A 542 2.52 11.89 3.68
C GLY A 542 1.44 12.98 3.67
N SER A 543 0.75 13.07 2.54
CA SER A 543 -0.18 14.15 2.19
C SER A 543 -1.59 13.69 1.79
N ASN A 544 -1.92 12.39 1.79
CA ASN A 544 -3.27 11.90 1.44
C ASN A 544 -4.11 11.52 2.67
N GLY A 545 -5.34 12.03 2.76
CA GLY A 545 -6.17 12.00 3.97
C GLY A 545 -6.72 10.62 4.38
N GLY A 546 -6.86 10.44 5.70
CA GLY A 546 -7.37 9.22 6.36
C GLY A 546 -6.25 8.47 7.08
N ASP A 547 -5.21 8.12 6.32
CA ASP A 547 -4.03 7.34 6.75
C ASP A 547 -2.72 8.01 6.28
N ALA A 548 -2.63 9.35 6.38
CA ALA A 548 -1.40 10.08 6.05
C ALA A 548 -0.29 9.73 7.04
N GLY A 549 0.92 9.48 6.55
CA GLY A 549 2.07 9.18 7.39
C GLY A 549 2.60 10.39 8.18
N ASP A 550 3.27 10.10 9.28
CA ASP A 550 3.76 11.07 10.25
C ASP A 550 5.02 11.80 9.73
N GLY A 551 5.22 13.02 10.20
CA GLY A 551 6.48 13.72 10.01
C GLY A 551 7.62 13.05 10.78
N GLY A 552 8.81 12.99 10.19
CA GLY A 552 9.98 12.42 10.84
C GLY A 552 10.44 13.24 12.05
N ALA A 553 11.01 12.58 13.06
CA ALA A 553 11.56 13.30 14.21
C ALA A 553 12.83 14.09 13.83
N GLY A 554 13.03 15.27 14.44
CA GLY A 554 14.28 16.00 14.34
C GLY A 554 15.38 15.35 15.18
N GLY A 555 16.62 15.45 14.70
CA GLY A 555 17.80 14.93 15.40
C GLY A 555 18.19 15.80 16.59
N THR A 556 18.77 15.20 17.63
CA THR A 556 19.29 15.95 18.78
C THR A 556 20.56 16.72 18.40
N GLY A 557 20.76 17.91 18.96
CA GLY A 557 22.03 18.62 18.86
C GLY A 557 23.14 17.94 19.66
N GLY A 558 24.37 18.00 19.17
CA GLY A 558 25.54 17.47 19.87
C GLY A 558 25.94 18.33 21.06
N ASN A 559 26.61 17.75 22.04
CA ASN A 559 27.11 18.49 23.20
C ASN A 559 28.36 19.30 22.84
N GLY A 560 28.58 20.43 23.50
CA GLY A 560 29.82 21.17 23.40
C GLY A 560 30.96 20.47 24.14
N GLY A 561 32.18 20.63 23.63
CA GLY A 561 33.39 20.10 24.25
C GLY A 561 33.81 20.90 25.48
N VAL A 562 34.46 20.25 26.42
CA VAL A 562 34.99 20.88 27.64
C VAL A 562 36.20 21.76 27.28
N GLY A 563 36.29 22.97 27.82
CA GLY A 563 37.47 23.84 27.68
C GLY A 563 38.68 23.28 28.43
N SER A 564 39.89 23.47 27.91
CA SER A 564 41.09 22.96 28.59
C SER A 564 41.52 23.83 29.76
N PHE A 565 42.18 23.22 30.72
CA PHE A 565 42.83 23.91 31.84
C PHE A 565 43.85 24.93 31.33
N GLY A 566 43.96 26.07 32.03
CA GLY A 566 45.07 27.00 31.86
C GLY A 566 46.36 26.37 32.35
N GLY A 567 47.47 26.63 31.64
CA GLY A 567 48.81 26.33 32.12
C GLY A 567 49.15 27.08 33.41
N ASP A 568 49.78 26.37 34.35
CA ASP A 568 50.39 26.96 35.54
C ASP A 568 51.48 27.97 35.14
N GLY A 569 51.67 29.02 35.95
CA GLY A 569 52.76 29.96 35.78
C GLY A 569 54.12 29.28 35.93
N ALA A 570 55.10 29.66 35.11
CA ALA A 570 56.46 29.15 35.23
C ALA A 570 57.24 29.90 36.34
N ASP A 571 57.95 29.14 37.19
CA ASP A 571 58.81 29.70 38.23
C ASP A 571 59.94 30.55 37.64
N GLY A 572 60.31 31.64 38.31
CA GLY A 572 61.40 32.54 37.87
C GLY A 572 62.78 31.86 37.97
N THR A 573 63.59 31.89 36.91
CA THR A 573 64.83 31.07 36.83
C THR A 573 66.16 31.83 36.86
N LEU A 574 66.19 33.17 36.97
CA LEU A 574 67.44 33.94 37.03
C LEU A 574 67.42 35.08 38.07
N PRO A 575 68.49 35.32 38.85
CA PRO A 575 68.55 36.40 39.84
C PRO A 575 68.73 37.79 39.19
N GLY A 576 67.81 38.71 39.49
CA GLY A 576 68.00 40.17 39.34
C GLY A 576 68.20 40.85 40.70
N GLU A 577 68.51 42.15 40.71
CA GLU A 577 68.74 42.92 41.95
C GLU A 577 67.48 43.04 42.83
N ASP A 578 66.29 42.99 42.22
CA ASP A 578 64.99 42.77 42.86
C ASP A 578 64.45 41.38 42.45
N GLY A 579 63.88 40.61 43.37
CA GLY A 579 63.32 39.28 43.04
C GLY A 579 62.23 39.37 41.97
N PHE A 580 62.33 38.57 40.90
CA PHE A 580 61.28 38.55 39.87
C PHE A 580 59.99 37.98 40.46
N ALA A 581 58.87 38.65 40.17
CA ALA A 581 57.55 38.11 40.47
C ALA A 581 57.34 36.79 39.70
N GLY A 582 56.64 35.85 40.34
CA GLY A 582 56.16 34.63 39.68
C GLY A 582 55.26 35.01 38.50
N ILE A 583 55.35 34.23 37.42
CA ILE A 583 54.45 34.42 36.27
C ILE A 583 53.04 34.02 36.69
N ASP A 584 52.05 34.82 36.30
CA ASP A 584 50.65 34.53 36.55
C ASP A 584 50.23 33.22 35.85
N GLY A 585 49.36 32.46 36.52
CA GLY A 585 48.67 31.34 35.92
C GLY A 585 47.80 31.83 34.76
N SER A 586 47.73 31.02 33.72
CA SER A 586 46.96 31.38 32.52
C SER A 586 45.48 31.05 32.68
N LYS A 587 44.63 31.74 31.93
CA LYS A 587 43.16 31.58 32.04
C LYS A 587 42.74 30.19 31.53
N GLY A 588 41.74 29.57 32.14
CA GLY A 588 41.11 28.37 31.60
C GLY A 588 40.33 28.62 30.29
N GLY A 589 40.28 27.60 29.43
CA GLY A 589 39.57 27.67 28.15
C GLY A 589 38.06 27.67 28.36
N THR A 590 37.31 28.40 27.53
CA THR A 590 35.85 28.38 27.61
C THR A 590 35.30 27.03 27.13
N GLY A 591 34.18 26.58 27.70
CA GLY A 591 33.44 25.45 27.15
C GLY A 591 32.89 25.75 25.75
N GLY A 592 32.69 24.70 24.96
CA GLY A 592 32.01 24.79 23.68
C GLY A 592 30.50 24.90 23.86
N ASN A 593 29.82 25.69 23.02
CA ASN A 593 28.35 25.70 23.03
C ASN A 593 27.77 24.38 22.54
N GLY A 594 26.63 23.98 23.09
CA GLY A 594 25.84 22.86 22.58
C GLY A 594 25.20 23.18 21.23
N GLY A 595 25.03 22.14 20.41
CA GLY A 595 24.38 22.23 19.11
C GLY A 595 22.87 22.41 19.23
N THR A 596 22.25 23.07 18.25
CA THR A 596 20.79 23.21 18.22
C THR A 596 20.12 21.89 17.84
N GLY A 597 18.98 21.59 18.45
CA GLY A 597 18.15 20.45 18.06
C GLY A 597 17.48 20.69 16.70
N GLY A 598 17.32 19.62 15.92
CA GLY A 598 16.68 19.64 14.62
C GLY A 598 15.16 19.83 14.72
N ALA A 599 14.58 20.52 13.76
CA ALA A 599 13.12 20.63 13.66
C ALA A 599 12.48 19.28 13.32
N GLY A 600 11.27 19.05 13.82
CA GLY A 600 10.45 17.91 13.40
C GLY A 600 9.87 18.12 12.00
N GLY A 601 9.72 17.03 11.26
CA GLY A 601 9.15 17.03 9.93
C GLY A 601 7.65 17.34 9.95
N THR A 602 7.15 17.98 8.90
CA THR A 602 5.71 18.27 8.78
C THR A 602 4.97 17.09 8.16
N ALA A 603 3.70 16.88 8.53
CA ALA A 603 2.78 16.04 7.76
C ALA A 603 1.81 16.96 7.02
N ALA A 604 1.61 16.79 5.72
CA ALA A 604 0.76 17.72 4.95
C ALA A 604 -0.73 17.30 5.02
N ALA A 605 -1.64 18.27 5.00
CA ALA A 605 -3.08 18.00 4.96
C ALA A 605 -3.52 17.56 3.55
N GLY A 606 -4.14 16.38 3.44
CA GLY A 606 -4.82 15.97 2.21
C GLY A 606 -6.15 16.70 2.03
N GLN A 607 -6.64 16.79 0.79
CA GLN A 607 -7.84 17.57 0.43
C GLN A 607 -9.16 17.10 1.07
N ALA A 608 -9.20 15.98 1.82
CA ALA A 608 -10.45 15.47 2.42
C ALA A 608 -10.29 14.56 3.67
N GLY A 609 -9.19 14.58 4.43
CA GLY A 609 -9.04 13.66 5.58
C GLY A 609 -8.10 14.11 6.70
N THR A 610 -8.07 13.35 7.78
CA THR A 610 -7.19 13.56 8.95
C THR A 610 -5.72 13.52 8.53
N ARG A 611 -4.97 14.51 8.97
CA ARG A 611 -3.54 14.73 8.71
C ARG A 611 -2.69 13.72 9.51
N GLY A 612 -1.50 13.35 9.04
CA GLY A 612 -0.52 12.63 9.87
C GLY A 612 -0.06 13.51 11.04
N ALA A 613 0.46 12.95 12.13
CA ALA A 613 1.05 13.73 13.21
C ALA A 613 2.34 14.41 12.72
N GLY A 614 2.62 15.62 13.21
CA GLY A 614 3.89 16.27 12.94
C GLY A 614 4.99 15.62 13.78
N GLY A 615 6.21 15.57 13.23
CA GLY A 615 7.35 14.96 13.92
C GLY A 615 7.76 15.73 15.16
N ASN A 616 8.20 15.03 16.20
CA ASN A 616 8.81 15.67 17.37
C ASN A 616 10.14 16.32 16.98
N ALA A 617 10.43 17.49 17.53
CA ALA A 617 11.75 18.10 17.37
C ALA A 617 12.80 17.43 18.25
N GLY A 618 14.07 17.57 17.83
CA GLY A 618 15.21 17.16 18.63
C GLY A 618 15.52 18.15 19.74
N ASN A 619 16.05 17.64 20.85
CA ASN A 619 16.57 18.47 21.94
C ASN A 619 17.88 19.16 21.52
N GLY A 620 18.13 20.34 22.08
CA GLY A 620 19.44 20.99 21.98
C GLY A 620 20.47 20.25 22.82
N GLY A 621 21.72 20.27 22.38
CA GLY A 621 22.84 19.68 23.12
C GLY A 621 23.27 20.56 24.29
N ASN A 622 23.92 19.97 25.29
CA ASN A 622 24.41 20.69 26.45
C ASN A 622 25.67 21.48 26.09
N GLY A 623 25.87 22.63 26.74
CA GLY A 623 27.13 23.35 26.71
C GLY A 623 28.22 22.56 27.44
N GLY A 624 29.45 22.66 26.94
CA GLY A 624 30.63 22.08 27.58
C GLY A 624 31.06 22.90 28.79
N ASP A 625 31.70 22.26 29.75
CA ASP A 625 32.23 22.94 30.93
C ASP A 625 33.45 23.81 30.57
N GLY A 626 33.65 24.90 31.32
CA GLY A 626 34.86 25.72 31.25
C GLY A 626 36.05 25.03 31.92
N GLY A 627 37.25 25.24 31.36
CA GLY A 627 38.49 24.77 31.95
C GLY A 627 38.88 25.56 33.19
N HIS A 628 39.55 24.95 34.16
CA HIS A 628 40.01 25.67 35.34
C HIS A 628 41.21 26.55 35.03
N GLY A 629 41.38 27.64 35.76
CA GLY A 629 42.54 28.51 35.65
C GLY A 629 43.82 27.83 36.13
N GLY A 630 44.95 28.16 35.49
CA GLY A 630 46.26 27.71 35.93
C GLY A 630 46.66 28.34 37.25
N ARG A 631 47.46 27.64 38.06
CA ARG A 631 47.99 28.20 39.31
C ARG A 631 49.08 29.22 39.03
N GLY A 632 49.18 30.25 39.86
CA GLY A 632 50.28 31.21 39.79
C GLY A 632 51.62 30.59 40.21
N ALA A 633 52.71 31.02 39.58
CA ALA A 633 54.05 30.52 39.90
C ALA A 633 54.51 31.00 41.28
N ILE A 634 55.41 30.24 41.90
CA ILE A 634 56.03 30.67 43.15
C ILE A 634 57.00 31.83 42.88
N GLY A 635 56.97 32.85 43.74
CA GLY A 635 57.92 33.96 43.68
C GLY A 635 59.34 33.51 43.99
N LEU A 636 60.33 34.05 43.28
CA LEU A 636 61.72 33.58 43.42
C LEU A 636 62.36 34.07 44.73
N ASP A 637 62.98 33.13 45.46
CA ASP A 637 63.81 33.41 46.63
C ASP A 637 65.07 34.20 46.22
N THR A 638 65.39 35.28 46.95
CA THR A 638 66.59 36.09 46.69
C THR A 638 67.73 35.77 47.67
N ALA A 639 68.93 35.55 47.14
CA ALA A 639 70.14 35.32 47.94
C ALA A 639 70.94 36.59 48.27
N PHE A 640 70.72 37.71 47.57
CA PHE A 640 71.52 38.94 47.73
C PHE A 640 70.72 40.26 47.64
N GLY A 641 69.42 40.22 47.35
CA GLY A 641 68.54 41.39 47.21
C GLY A 641 67.78 41.74 48.49
N VAL A 642 67.27 42.98 48.56
CA VAL A 642 66.52 43.52 49.72
C VAL A 642 65.03 43.13 49.71
N HIS A 643 64.49 42.59 48.60
CA HIS A 643 63.09 42.16 48.48
C HIS A 643 62.98 40.87 47.67
N ALA A 644 62.30 39.85 48.22
CA ALA A 644 62.01 38.61 47.49
C ALA A 644 60.85 38.78 46.49
N GLY A 645 60.79 37.90 45.48
CA GLY A 645 59.78 37.99 44.42
C GLY A 645 58.37 37.67 44.91
N ASN A 646 57.37 38.41 44.44
CA ASN A 646 55.96 38.11 44.74
C ASN A 646 55.52 36.82 44.02
N GLY A 647 54.55 36.09 44.57
CA GLY A 647 53.92 34.98 43.87
C GLY A 647 53.06 35.48 42.71
N GLY A 648 52.97 34.70 41.64
CA GLY A 648 52.12 34.99 40.48
C GLY A 648 50.64 34.88 40.84
N PHE A 649 49.79 35.64 40.18
CA PHE A 649 48.34 35.51 40.32
C PHE A 649 47.85 34.18 39.78
N GLY A 650 46.82 33.61 40.37
CA GLY A 650 46.11 32.48 39.79
C GLY A 650 45.36 32.91 38.54
N GLY A 651 45.31 32.04 37.54
CA GLY A 651 44.57 32.27 36.30
C GLY A 651 43.07 32.21 36.56
N ALA A 652 42.29 33.02 35.84
CA ALA A 652 40.83 32.92 35.92
C ALA A 652 40.33 31.59 35.33
N GLY A 653 39.22 31.09 35.85
CA GLY A 653 38.49 29.99 35.25
C GLY A 653 37.91 30.37 33.89
N GLY A 654 37.72 29.37 33.02
CA GLY A 654 36.98 29.50 31.77
C GLY A 654 35.48 29.52 32.03
N ASP A 655 34.74 30.27 31.23
CA ASP A 655 33.27 30.23 31.29
C ASP A 655 32.74 28.94 30.64
N GLY A 656 31.62 28.43 31.14
CA GLY A 656 30.92 27.32 30.51
C GLY A 656 30.31 27.73 29.17
N GLY A 657 30.15 26.77 28.26
CA GLY A 657 29.45 26.97 27.00
C GLY A 657 27.95 27.10 27.20
N THR A 658 27.27 27.80 26.30
CA THR A 658 25.80 27.88 26.36
C THR A 658 25.17 26.60 25.84
N GLY A 659 24.08 26.15 26.45
CA GLY A 659 23.25 25.07 25.93
C GLY A 659 22.62 25.43 24.59
N GLY A 660 22.49 24.45 23.71
CA GLY A 660 21.83 24.60 22.42
C GLY A 660 20.33 24.78 22.57
N SER A 661 19.71 25.55 21.69
CA SER A 661 18.24 25.63 21.65
C SER A 661 17.63 24.32 21.16
N GLY A 662 16.51 23.91 21.75
CA GLY A 662 15.70 22.81 21.21
C GLY A 662 15.06 23.16 19.86
N GLY A 663 14.79 22.14 19.05
CA GLY A 663 14.11 22.29 17.77
C GLY A 663 12.62 22.62 17.92
N ILE A 664 12.00 23.05 16.82
CA ILE A 664 10.55 23.27 16.74
C ILE A 664 9.87 22.01 16.20
N GLY A 665 8.82 21.54 16.87
CA GLY A 665 8.04 20.38 16.42
C GLY A 665 7.32 20.63 15.10
N GLY A 666 7.13 19.59 14.30
CA GLY A 666 6.52 19.69 12.98
C GLY A 666 5.01 19.89 13.04
N ASP A 667 4.46 20.53 12.01
CA ASP A 667 3.02 20.72 11.87
C ASP A 667 2.32 19.46 11.31
N GLY A 668 1.23 19.02 11.94
CA GLY A 668 0.45 17.83 11.57
C GLY A 668 -1.00 17.89 12.05
N SER A 669 -1.69 16.74 12.17
CA SER A 669 -2.99 16.64 12.86
C SER A 669 -2.85 16.93 14.34
N THR A 670 -1.71 16.53 14.90
CA THR A 670 -1.16 17.05 16.13
C THR A 670 0.20 17.64 15.80
N THR A 671 0.47 18.84 16.32
CA THR A 671 1.82 19.42 16.24
C THR A 671 2.76 18.59 17.08
N GLY A 672 3.92 18.24 16.54
CA GLY A 672 4.95 17.52 17.28
C GLY A 672 5.46 18.33 18.46
N ASN A 673 6.01 17.66 19.46
CA ASN A 673 6.57 18.33 20.62
C ASN A 673 7.82 19.12 20.24
N ASN A 674 7.95 20.34 20.78
CA ASN A 674 9.21 21.10 20.70
C ASN A 674 10.30 20.40 21.51
N GLY A 675 11.54 20.49 21.03
CA GLY A 675 12.70 20.01 21.76
C GLY A 675 12.98 20.85 22.99
N ALA A 676 13.50 20.22 24.03
CA ALA A 676 14.04 20.93 25.17
C ALA A 676 15.36 21.63 24.77
N SER A 677 15.60 22.83 25.32
CA SER A 677 16.94 23.44 25.25
C SER A 677 17.92 22.63 26.09
N GLY A 678 19.15 22.53 25.62
CA GLY A 678 20.25 21.97 26.40
C GLY A 678 20.59 22.85 27.59
N THR A 679 21.26 22.26 28.58
CA THR A 679 21.73 22.98 29.75
C THR A 679 23.03 23.71 29.45
N ASP A 680 23.22 24.89 30.04
CA ASP A 680 24.51 25.58 30.02
C ASP A 680 25.58 24.74 30.75
N GLY A 681 26.81 24.80 30.28
CA GLY A 681 27.96 24.19 30.94
C GLY A 681 28.37 24.96 32.19
N ASN A 682 29.01 24.27 33.13
CA ASN A 682 29.51 24.90 34.34
C ASN A 682 30.78 25.71 34.03
N GLY A 683 31.00 26.84 34.71
CA GLY A 683 32.28 27.53 34.70
C GLY A 683 33.40 26.70 35.35
N GLY A 684 34.63 26.93 34.92
CA GLY A 684 35.82 26.37 35.56
C GLY A 684 36.21 27.19 36.79
N ASN A 685 36.74 26.54 37.82
CA ASN A 685 37.25 27.25 39.00
C ASN A 685 38.48 28.11 38.65
N GLY A 686 38.66 29.21 39.37
CA GLY A 686 39.89 30.00 39.33
C GLY A 686 41.09 29.21 39.86
N GLY A 687 42.27 29.49 39.31
CA GLY A 687 43.54 28.92 39.76
C GLY A 687 44.00 29.54 41.06
N ASP A 688 44.74 28.78 41.87
CA ASP A 688 45.30 29.30 43.11
C ASP A 688 46.46 30.27 42.83
N GLY A 689 46.59 31.31 43.65
CA GLY A 689 47.73 32.23 43.60
C GLY A 689 49.03 31.55 44.06
N GLY A 690 50.14 31.93 43.44
CA GLY A 690 51.47 31.44 43.78
C GLY A 690 51.93 31.97 45.13
N THR A 691 52.77 31.21 45.84
CA THR A 691 53.34 31.67 47.12
C THR A 691 54.43 32.70 46.87
N GLY A 692 54.56 33.71 47.72
CA GLY A 692 55.66 34.68 47.67
C GLY A 692 57.01 34.05 48.06
N GLY A 693 58.08 34.54 47.45
CA GLY A 693 59.45 34.09 47.71
C GLY A 693 59.99 34.60 49.06
N SER A 694 60.98 33.90 49.61
CA SER A 694 61.63 34.23 50.88
C SER A 694 63.10 34.64 50.67
N PRO A 695 63.59 35.73 51.29
CA PRO A 695 64.99 36.12 51.20
C PRO A 695 65.86 35.24 52.11
N THR A 696 67.05 34.85 51.64
CA THR A 696 67.95 33.93 52.36
C THR A 696 69.16 34.62 53.01
N ALA A 697 69.32 35.94 52.85
CA ALA A 697 70.49 36.69 53.35
C ALA A 697 70.18 37.64 54.53
N LEU A 698 71.21 37.84 55.37
CA LEU A 698 71.24 38.51 56.69
C LEU A 698 70.92 40.02 56.71
N GLY A 699 70.41 40.58 55.62
CA GLY A 699 70.24 42.02 55.40
C GLY A 699 68.77 42.47 55.38
N GLY A 700 67.98 42.12 56.39
CA GLY A 700 66.68 42.76 56.68
C GLY A 700 65.64 42.79 55.56
N GLY A 701 65.75 41.95 54.53
CA GLY A 701 64.88 42.00 53.36
C GLY A 701 63.46 41.48 53.63
N ALA A 702 62.47 42.09 52.98
CA ALA A 702 61.08 41.70 53.12
C ALA A 702 60.74 40.47 52.26
N GLY A 703 59.85 39.62 52.78
CA GLY A 703 59.29 38.50 52.03
C GLY A 703 58.40 38.98 50.88
N GLY A 704 58.37 38.22 49.79
CA GLY A 704 57.49 38.50 48.65
C GLY A 704 56.03 38.33 49.05
N ALA A 705 55.13 39.15 48.50
CA ALA A 705 53.70 38.98 48.71
C ALA A 705 53.20 37.70 48.01
N GLY A 706 52.18 37.06 48.58
CA GLY A 706 51.47 35.97 47.91
C GLY A 706 50.67 36.49 46.71
N GLY A 707 50.60 35.68 45.65
CA GLY A 707 49.74 35.95 44.51
C GLY A 707 48.27 35.87 44.90
N LYS A 708 47.42 36.72 44.35
CA LYS A 708 45.97 36.57 44.46
C LYS A 708 45.48 35.31 43.75
N GLY A 709 44.41 34.69 44.25
CA GLY A 709 43.69 33.65 43.53
C GLY A 709 43.00 34.20 42.28
N GLY A 710 42.83 33.36 41.27
CA GLY A 710 42.10 33.69 40.07
C GLY A 710 40.59 33.66 40.28
N ASP A 711 39.86 34.43 39.49
CA ASP A 711 38.40 34.45 39.56
C ASP A 711 37.79 33.16 39.00
N GLY A 712 36.66 32.71 39.53
CA GLY A 712 35.90 31.59 38.97
C GLY A 712 35.15 31.98 37.70
N GLY A 713 34.96 31.04 36.77
CA GLY A 713 34.01 31.20 35.68
C GLY A 713 32.56 31.24 36.18
N THR A 714 31.61 31.58 35.32
CA THR A 714 30.18 31.68 35.68
C THR A 714 29.65 30.46 36.45
N GLY A 715 29.09 30.67 37.65
CA GLY A 715 28.54 29.60 38.50
C GLY A 715 29.57 28.79 39.30
N SER A 716 30.86 29.09 39.16
CA SER A 716 31.97 28.35 39.79
C SER A 716 32.76 29.19 40.80
N ASN A 717 33.75 28.56 41.46
CA ASN A 717 34.46 29.13 42.60
C ASN A 717 35.73 29.89 42.20
N GLY A 718 36.06 30.93 42.98
CA GLY A 718 37.37 31.60 42.90
C GLY A 718 38.49 30.74 43.48
N GLY A 719 39.70 30.90 42.97
CA GLY A 719 40.91 30.25 43.45
C GLY A 719 41.40 30.84 44.78
N ALA A 720 42.15 30.05 45.55
CA ALA A 720 42.71 30.51 46.82
C ALA A 720 43.84 31.52 46.60
N GLY A 721 44.01 32.46 47.54
CA GLY A 721 45.17 33.35 47.58
C GLY A 721 46.44 32.59 47.99
N GLY A 722 47.55 32.90 47.33
CA GLY A 722 48.87 32.40 47.67
C GLY A 722 49.36 32.97 49.01
N ASN A 723 50.16 32.19 49.72
CA ASN A 723 50.76 32.64 50.98
C ASN A 723 51.87 33.66 50.75
N GLY A 724 52.02 34.61 51.68
CA GLY A 724 53.19 35.51 51.69
C GLY A 724 54.47 34.75 52.02
N GLY A 725 55.58 35.19 51.42
CA GLY A 725 56.92 34.69 51.72
C GLY A 725 57.39 35.14 53.11
N ASN A 726 58.22 34.33 53.74
CA ASN A 726 58.78 34.64 55.06
C ASN A 726 59.80 35.78 54.97
N GLY A 727 59.96 36.57 56.03
CA GLY A 727 61.07 37.53 56.14
C GLY A 727 62.42 36.84 56.41
N ALA A 728 63.53 37.56 56.25
CA ALA A 728 64.87 37.00 56.49
C ALA A 728 65.09 36.63 57.97
N SER A 729 65.53 35.39 58.26
CA SER A 729 65.76 34.93 59.63
C SER A 729 67.11 35.41 60.22
N SER A 730 67.10 35.95 61.43
CA SER A 730 68.28 36.18 62.27
C SER A 730 68.57 34.94 63.16
N PHE A 731 69.81 34.82 63.65
CA PHE A 731 70.52 33.59 64.03
C PHE A 731 69.89 32.56 65.01
N SER A 732 68.63 32.62 65.42
CA SER A 732 67.99 31.56 66.21
C SER A 732 66.46 31.60 66.16
N GLY A 733 65.88 30.99 65.14
CA GLY A 733 64.44 30.70 65.11
C GLY A 733 64.08 30.01 63.80
N ARG A 734 63.54 28.79 63.86
CA ARG A 734 63.05 28.09 62.67
C ARG A 734 61.73 28.76 62.29
N GLY A 735 61.74 29.55 61.22
CA GLY A 735 60.55 30.24 60.69
C GLY A 735 59.37 29.29 60.51
N GLY A 736 58.19 29.74 60.90
CA GLY A 736 56.97 28.94 60.83
C GLY A 736 56.64 28.54 59.40
N ALA A 737 56.16 27.31 59.23
CA ALA A 737 55.59 26.88 57.96
C ALA A 737 54.29 27.66 57.70
N GLY A 738 54.18 28.30 56.53
CA GLY A 738 52.97 29.00 56.10
C GLY A 738 51.75 28.06 56.14
N GLY A 739 50.62 28.58 56.62
CA GLY A 739 49.38 27.82 56.75
C GLY A 739 48.84 27.35 55.39
N SER A 740 48.20 26.17 55.37
CA SER A 740 47.51 25.65 54.19
C SER A 740 46.29 26.50 53.84
N GLY A 741 46.17 26.95 52.59
CA GLY A 741 44.99 27.62 52.06
C GLY A 741 43.73 26.76 52.23
N GLY A 742 42.60 27.39 52.55
CA GLY A 742 41.33 26.69 52.74
C GLY A 742 40.73 26.22 51.43
N ILE A 743 40.14 25.02 51.45
CA ILE A 743 39.46 24.37 50.32
C ILE A 743 38.18 25.16 49.97
N GLY A 744 37.98 25.51 48.70
CA GLY A 744 36.73 26.12 48.21
C GLY A 744 35.54 25.18 48.39
N GLY A 745 34.35 25.74 48.71
CA GLY A 745 33.13 24.96 48.92
C GLY A 745 32.49 24.52 47.60
N ASP A 746 32.02 23.29 47.51
CA ASP A 746 31.44 22.69 46.29
C ASP A 746 30.08 23.33 45.93
N ALA A 747 29.93 23.80 44.69
CA ALA A 747 28.70 24.41 44.16
C ALA A 747 27.99 23.38 43.27
N THR A 748 26.91 22.76 43.75
CA THR A 748 26.23 21.68 43.00
C THR A 748 24.93 22.07 42.31
N THR A 749 24.35 23.27 42.48
CA THR A 749 23.17 23.70 41.70
C THR A 749 22.94 25.22 41.78
N GLY A 750 23.13 25.96 40.69
CA GLY A 750 22.53 27.29 40.41
C GLY A 750 22.78 28.47 41.38
N ALA A 751 23.43 28.27 42.53
CA ALA A 751 23.85 29.30 43.46
C ALA A 751 25.30 29.70 43.14
N GLY A 752 25.58 31.00 43.04
CA GLY A 752 26.91 31.53 42.67
C GLY A 752 28.03 30.99 43.57
N GLY A 753 29.16 30.64 42.96
CA GLY A 753 30.29 30.00 43.66
C GLY A 753 30.94 30.93 44.69
N THR A 754 31.51 30.34 45.75
CA THR A 754 32.15 31.12 46.82
C THR A 754 33.49 31.67 46.35
N GLY A 755 33.82 32.90 46.77
CA GLY A 755 35.17 33.44 46.58
C GLY A 755 36.21 32.61 47.34
N GLY A 756 37.41 32.50 46.78
CA GLY A 756 38.50 31.75 47.41
C GLY A 756 38.94 32.42 48.71
N ASN A 757 39.50 31.65 49.64
CA ASN A 757 40.05 32.22 50.88
C ASN A 757 41.37 32.95 50.57
N GLY A 758 41.61 34.07 51.27
CA GLY A 758 42.91 34.75 51.22
C GLY A 758 44.04 33.92 51.82
N GLY A 759 45.23 34.02 51.24
CA GLY A 759 46.45 33.41 51.77
C GLY A 759 46.92 34.10 53.04
N ASN A 760 47.65 33.37 53.88
CA ASN A 760 48.16 33.93 55.14
C ASN A 760 49.41 34.80 54.89
N GLY A 761 49.59 35.83 55.71
CA GLY A 761 50.82 36.63 55.71
C GLY A 761 52.04 35.83 56.16
N GLY A 762 53.21 36.11 55.59
CA GLY A 762 54.48 35.56 56.02
C GLY A 762 54.90 36.12 57.38
N THR A 763 55.61 35.33 58.18
CA THR A 763 56.09 35.78 59.50
C THR A 763 57.36 36.61 59.36
N GLY A 764 57.41 37.77 60.01
CA GLY A 764 58.62 38.60 60.13
C GLY A 764 59.38 38.33 61.44
N ASP A 765 60.68 38.68 61.46
CA ASP A 765 61.56 38.46 62.62
C ASP A 765 61.54 39.61 63.62
N ASN A 766 61.42 39.28 64.91
CA ASN A 766 61.14 40.19 66.03
C ASN A 766 62.22 41.26 66.36
N GLU A 767 63.41 41.22 65.76
CA GLU A 767 64.53 42.07 66.18
C GLU A 767 65.27 42.81 65.05
N GLY A 768 64.96 42.53 63.77
CA GLY A 768 65.74 43.02 62.61
C GLY A 768 65.05 44.00 61.67
N GLY A 769 63.75 44.26 61.84
CA GLY A 769 62.98 45.18 60.98
C GLY A 769 62.57 44.61 59.61
N GLY A 770 62.83 43.33 59.33
CA GLY A 770 62.35 42.68 58.11
C GLY A 770 60.87 42.34 58.21
N LEU A 771 60.03 42.98 57.39
CA LEU A 771 58.59 42.71 57.32
C LEU A 771 58.33 41.41 56.53
N GLY A 772 57.50 40.51 57.07
CA GLY A 772 57.00 39.36 56.31
C GLY A 772 56.12 39.81 55.14
N GLY A 773 56.09 39.03 54.07
CA GLY A 773 55.27 39.35 52.90
C GLY A 773 53.77 39.25 53.22
N ASN A 774 52.95 40.13 52.65
CA ASN A 774 51.49 40.03 52.81
C ASN A 774 50.95 38.78 52.10
N GLY A 775 49.93 38.14 52.69
CA GLY A 775 49.20 37.07 52.01
C GLY A 775 48.42 37.61 50.82
N GLY A 776 48.28 36.79 49.76
CA GLY A 776 47.48 37.14 48.60
C GLY A 776 45.99 37.12 48.91
N ASN A 777 45.22 38.03 48.33
CA ASN A 777 43.76 37.97 48.45
C ASN A 777 43.22 36.73 47.72
N GLY A 778 42.14 36.13 48.21
CA GLY A 778 41.45 35.09 47.47
C GLY A 778 40.81 35.66 46.20
N GLY A 779 40.61 34.81 45.19
CA GLY A 779 39.91 35.19 43.97
C GLY A 779 38.42 35.45 44.24
N ASP A 780 37.81 36.31 43.42
CA ASP A 780 36.39 36.59 43.56
C ASP A 780 35.57 35.37 43.10
N GLY A 781 34.47 35.09 43.80
CA GLY A 781 33.48 34.10 43.37
C GLY A 781 32.66 34.64 42.20
N SER A 782 31.96 33.76 41.50
CA SER A 782 31.07 34.19 40.41
C SER A 782 29.88 35.03 40.89
N THR A 783 29.20 35.72 39.96
CA THR A 783 28.06 36.61 40.24
C THR A 783 27.01 35.96 41.15
N GLY A 784 26.79 36.54 42.34
CA GLY A 784 25.82 36.06 43.33
C GLY A 784 26.40 35.21 44.48
N GLY A 785 27.70 34.90 44.45
CA GLY A 785 28.39 34.18 45.53
C GLY A 785 28.88 35.07 46.68
N ASN A 786 29.03 34.48 47.86
CA ASN A 786 29.66 35.15 49.01
C ASN A 786 31.16 35.34 48.75
N GLY A 787 31.68 36.54 49.08
CA GLY A 787 33.13 36.81 49.04
C GLY A 787 33.89 35.90 50.01
N GLY A 788 35.08 35.46 49.61
CA GLY A 788 35.92 34.60 50.45
C GLY A 788 36.46 35.32 51.69
N ASN A 789 36.80 34.56 52.73
CA ASN A 789 37.34 35.13 53.96
C ASN A 789 38.75 35.70 53.71
N GLY A 790 39.03 36.88 54.28
CA GLY A 790 40.38 37.47 54.25
C GLY A 790 41.39 36.59 54.99
N GLY A 791 42.63 36.56 54.49
CA GLY A 791 43.72 35.82 55.12
C GLY A 791 44.07 36.40 56.50
N ILE A 792 44.50 35.54 57.43
CA ILE A 792 44.90 35.99 58.77
C ILE A 792 46.24 36.71 58.65
N GLY A 793 46.29 37.97 59.10
CA GLY A 793 47.54 38.72 59.22
C GLY A 793 48.46 38.09 60.26
N ALA A 794 49.77 38.20 60.10
CA ALA A 794 50.69 37.72 61.13
C ALA A 794 50.54 38.59 62.39
N ASP A 795 50.31 37.97 63.55
CA ASP A 795 50.17 38.69 64.83
C ASP A 795 51.40 39.56 65.10
N GLY A 796 51.21 40.87 65.17
CA GLY A 796 52.28 41.83 65.51
C GLY A 796 52.47 41.96 67.03
N ASP A 797 53.69 41.81 67.51
CA ASP A 797 54.03 42.14 68.90
C ASP A 797 53.92 43.65 69.17
N ALA A 798 53.59 44.00 70.41
CA ALA A 798 53.04 45.27 70.93
C ALA A 798 53.82 46.59 70.68
N LYS A 799 54.80 46.65 69.76
CA LYS A 799 55.60 47.85 69.45
C LYS A 799 55.68 48.23 67.97
N SER A 800 55.12 47.42 67.07
CA SER A 800 54.94 47.78 65.66
C SER A 800 53.46 47.67 65.30
N PRO A 801 52.90 48.55 64.44
CA PRO A 801 51.57 48.33 63.89
C PRO A 801 51.55 46.94 63.25
N GLY A 802 50.59 46.09 63.62
CA GLY A 802 50.42 44.79 62.97
C GLY A 802 50.32 44.98 61.46
N THR A 803 50.90 44.07 60.68
CA THR A 803 50.69 44.12 59.23
C THR A 803 49.22 43.82 58.97
N ASP A 804 48.56 44.69 58.18
CA ASP A 804 47.15 44.52 57.86
C ASP A 804 46.93 43.13 57.25
N GLY A 805 46.01 42.35 57.85
CA GLY A 805 45.55 41.11 57.24
C GLY A 805 45.05 41.38 55.83
N GLY A 806 45.27 40.42 54.92
CA GLY A 806 44.79 40.54 53.54
C GLY A 806 43.31 40.92 53.53
N SER A 807 42.94 41.91 52.72
CA SER A 807 41.54 42.32 52.60
C SER A 807 40.73 41.12 52.10
N GLY A 808 39.57 40.85 52.71
CA GLY A 808 38.63 39.86 52.18
C GLY A 808 38.29 40.18 50.72
N GLY A 809 38.09 39.14 49.92
CA GLY A 809 37.65 39.32 48.53
C GLY A 809 36.37 40.16 48.49
N GLN A 810 36.21 41.00 47.46
CA GLN A 810 34.98 41.78 47.36
C GLN A 810 33.83 40.82 47.02
N GLY A 811 32.70 40.93 47.73
CA GLY A 811 31.51 40.18 47.34
C GLY A 811 31.17 40.51 45.88
N GLY A 812 30.92 39.48 45.07
CA GLY A 812 30.64 39.67 43.64
C GLY A 812 29.53 40.68 43.44
N LYS A 813 29.70 41.63 42.50
CA LYS A 813 28.64 42.58 42.14
C LYS A 813 27.42 41.80 41.64
N GLY A 814 26.30 41.92 42.34
CA GLY A 814 25.01 41.40 41.84
C GLY A 814 24.64 42.12 40.54
N THR A 815 24.52 41.38 39.45
CA THR A 815 23.92 41.89 38.22
C THR A 815 22.43 41.57 38.19
N ALA A 816 21.64 42.45 37.57
CA ALA A 816 20.25 42.18 37.26
C ALA A 816 20.17 40.90 36.41
N GLY A 817 19.29 39.98 36.79
CA GLY A 817 19.13 38.71 36.09
C GLY A 817 18.89 38.92 34.60
N ALA A 818 19.59 38.15 33.77
CA ALA A 818 19.20 37.98 32.38
C ALA A 818 17.73 37.55 32.36
N GLY A 819 16.89 38.26 31.60
CA GLY A 819 15.46 37.98 31.52
C GLY A 819 15.24 36.51 31.16
N GLY A 820 14.67 35.76 32.10
CA GLY A 820 14.21 34.41 31.83
C GLY A 820 13.14 34.47 30.73
N LYS A 821 13.34 33.72 29.65
CA LYS A 821 12.22 33.42 28.75
C LYS A 821 11.21 32.60 29.55
N GLY A 822 9.94 33.01 29.47
CA GLY A 822 8.86 32.49 30.31
C GLY A 822 8.87 30.97 30.41
N GLY A 823 8.87 30.46 31.63
CA GLY A 823 8.68 29.03 31.90
C GLY A 823 7.26 28.63 31.54
N ASN A 824 7.11 27.40 31.04
CA ASN A 824 5.82 26.73 30.96
C ASN A 824 5.22 26.66 32.37
N GLY A 825 3.92 26.96 32.49
CA GLY A 825 3.20 26.98 33.76
C GLY A 825 3.46 25.71 34.58
N GLY A 826 3.86 25.90 35.84
CA GLY A 826 4.02 24.79 36.77
C GLY A 826 2.69 24.11 37.06
N ASN A 827 2.71 22.77 37.11
CA ASN A 827 1.61 21.99 37.68
C ASN A 827 1.37 22.45 39.13
N GLY A 828 0.10 22.61 39.49
CA GLY A 828 -0.32 23.03 40.82
C GLY A 828 0.30 22.14 41.91
N GLY A 829 0.81 22.76 42.96
CA GLY A 829 1.43 22.05 44.07
C GLY A 829 0.43 21.13 44.79
N ASP A 830 0.90 19.92 45.11
CA ASP A 830 0.20 19.02 46.02
C ASP A 830 0.00 19.71 47.37
N GLY A 831 -1.25 19.66 47.86
CA GLY A 831 -1.63 20.22 49.16
C GLY A 831 -0.82 19.61 50.29
N GLY A 832 -0.24 20.46 51.13
CA GLY A 832 0.58 20.05 52.26
C GLY A 832 -0.15 19.15 53.24
N ASP A 833 0.42 17.98 53.48
CA ASP A 833 0.02 17.07 54.54
C ASP A 833 0.38 17.70 55.89
N THR A 834 -0.63 18.18 56.64
CA THR A 834 -0.45 18.63 58.02
C THR A 834 -1.03 17.57 58.94
N THR A 835 -0.16 16.86 59.65
CA THR A 835 -0.52 16.09 60.85
C THR A 835 -0.32 16.99 62.08
N PRO A 836 -1.39 17.43 62.77
CA PRO A 836 -1.24 18.05 64.08
C PRO A 836 -1.50 17.05 65.21
N PRO A 837 -0.70 17.07 66.28
CA PRO A 837 -1.05 16.40 67.52
C PRO A 837 -2.06 17.27 68.29
N PHE A 838 -3.18 16.65 68.69
CA PHE A 838 -4.20 17.15 69.64
C PHE A 838 -5.16 18.29 69.20
N GLY A 839 -6.46 17.96 69.13
CA GLY A 839 -7.52 18.75 69.80
C GLY A 839 -8.28 19.82 69.01
N PHE A 840 -9.45 19.42 68.47
CA PHE A 840 -10.70 20.17 68.22
C PHE A 840 -10.64 21.66 67.76
N GLY A 841 -10.95 21.89 66.47
CA GLY A 841 -11.44 23.17 65.96
C GLY A 841 -11.31 23.28 64.45
N ALA A 842 -12.43 23.41 63.74
CA ALA A 842 -12.48 23.52 62.28
C ALA A 842 -11.72 24.77 61.78
N GLY A 843 -10.64 24.58 61.03
CA GLY A 843 -9.93 25.63 60.29
C GLY A 843 -10.20 25.47 58.79
N ALA A 844 -10.72 26.51 58.15
CA ALA A 844 -10.98 26.56 56.72
C ALA A 844 -9.70 26.31 55.91
N GLY A 845 -9.77 25.42 54.91
CA GLY A 845 -8.72 25.27 53.91
C GLY A 845 -8.55 26.57 53.14
N GLY A 846 -7.30 27.04 53.02
CA GLY A 846 -6.96 28.26 52.29
C GLY A 846 -7.24 28.14 50.80
N ASN A 847 -7.73 29.21 50.19
CA ASN A 847 -7.87 29.33 48.74
C ASN A 847 -6.49 29.22 48.07
N GLY A 848 -6.37 28.36 47.06
CA GLY A 848 -5.21 28.35 46.16
C GLY A 848 -5.02 29.72 45.52
N GLY A 849 -3.77 30.20 45.49
CA GLY A 849 -3.42 31.51 44.94
C GLY A 849 -3.69 31.58 43.43
N GLN A 850 -4.16 32.74 42.97
CA GLN A 850 -4.22 33.06 41.54
C GLN A 850 -2.78 33.08 40.96
N GLY A 851 -2.60 32.46 39.80
CA GLY A 851 -1.36 32.60 39.01
C GLY A 851 -1.08 34.08 38.71
N GLY A 852 0.16 34.51 38.92
CA GLY A 852 0.56 35.90 38.72
C GLY A 852 0.44 36.33 37.26
N ASN A 853 -0.01 37.56 37.02
CA ASN A 853 0.09 38.20 35.71
C ASN A 853 1.58 38.33 35.33
N GLY A 854 1.93 37.96 34.10
CA GLY A 854 3.27 38.14 33.55
C GLY A 854 3.70 39.60 33.60
N GLY A 855 4.96 39.84 34.00
CA GLY A 855 5.54 41.18 34.08
C GLY A 855 5.72 41.82 32.70
N GLU A 856 5.58 43.15 32.67
CA GLU A 856 5.79 43.98 31.48
C GLU A 856 7.26 43.94 31.02
N GLY A 857 7.49 43.62 29.74
CA GLY A 857 8.81 43.67 29.12
C GLY A 857 9.08 45.02 28.45
N THR A 858 10.25 45.59 28.68
CA THR A 858 10.78 46.73 27.92
C THR A 858 11.78 46.27 26.87
N ASP A 859 11.95 47.04 25.79
CA ASP A 859 13.04 46.80 24.84
C ASP A 859 14.41 47.19 25.43
N ALA A 860 15.48 46.97 24.66
CA ALA A 860 16.87 47.21 25.06
C ALA A 860 17.19 48.69 25.42
N PHE A 861 16.23 49.61 25.28
CA PHE A 861 16.37 51.03 25.65
C PHE A 861 15.36 51.50 26.71
N GLY A 862 14.56 50.59 27.29
CA GLY A 862 13.67 50.90 28.41
C GLY A 862 12.32 51.53 28.02
N ASN A 863 11.89 51.41 26.75
CA ASN A 863 10.57 51.89 26.35
C ASN A 863 9.48 50.80 26.50
N PRO A 864 8.27 51.14 26.99
CA PRO A 864 7.15 50.20 27.03
C PRO A 864 6.60 49.97 25.61
N THR A 865 6.43 48.71 25.22
CA THR A 865 5.81 48.35 23.93
C THR A 865 4.28 48.27 24.06
N PHE A 866 3.56 48.74 23.03
CA PHE A 866 2.10 48.84 23.00
C PHE A 866 1.44 47.45 22.94
N ALA A 867 0.46 47.20 23.82
CA ALA A 867 -0.19 45.91 24.02
C ALA A 867 -1.09 45.46 22.85
N ILE A 868 -0.99 44.18 22.47
CA ILE A 868 -2.10 43.44 21.83
C ILE A 868 -2.80 42.66 22.92
N LEU A 869 -4.11 42.91 23.07
CA LEU A 869 -5.01 42.32 24.04
C LEU A 869 -5.08 40.79 23.86
N GLY A 870 -4.53 40.02 24.81
CA GLY A 870 -4.74 38.57 24.90
C GLY A 870 -6.16 38.25 25.36
N GLY A 871 -6.84 37.35 24.63
CA GLY A 871 -8.21 36.92 24.94
C GLY A 871 -8.34 36.20 26.28
N ALA A 872 -9.55 36.24 26.85
CA ALA A 872 -9.91 35.59 28.10
C ALA A 872 -9.61 34.07 28.06
N GLY A 873 -8.96 33.56 29.11
CA GLY A 873 -8.77 32.13 29.31
C GLY A 873 -10.08 31.42 29.65
N ASP A 874 -10.29 30.24 29.06
CA ASP A 874 -11.45 29.39 29.30
C ASP A 874 -11.52 28.92 30.76
N GLN A 875 -12.75 28.88 31.30
CA GLN A 875 -13.03 28.34 32.63
C GLN A 875 -12.67 26.85 32.69
N GLY A 876 -11.90 26.47 33.71
CA GLY A 876 -11.59 25.07 33.99
C GLY A 876 -12.86 24.24 34.25
N SER A 877 -12.95 23.12 33.56
CA SER A 877 -14.00 22.10 33.73
C SER A 877 -14.04 21.58 35.19
N PRO A 878 -15.23 21.38 35.79
CA PRO A 878 -15.35 20.76 37.11
C PRO A 878 -14.71 19.37 37.14
N GLY A 879 -13.84 19.13 38.12
CA GLY A 879 -13.19 17.85 38.35
C GLY A 879 -14.21 16.72 38.57
N ALA A 880 -14.02 15.62 37.86
CA ALA A 880 -14.78 14.39 38.02
C ALA A 880 -14.49 13.78 39.41
N GLY A 881 -15.52 13.77 40.26
CA GLY A 881 -15.49 13.09 41.55
C GLY A 881 -15.37 11.57 41.38
N THR A 882 -14.31 11.00 41.92
CA THR A 882 -14.15 9.56 42.09
C THR A 882 -14.85 9.12 43.38
N ILE A 883 -15.97 8.40 43.26
CA ILE A 883 -16.52 7.59 44.35
C ILE A 883 -16.52 6.13 43.87
N GLY A 884 -15.45 5.42 44.22
CA GLY A 884 -15.42 3.96 44.25
C GLY A 884 -15.63 3.50 45.69
N GLY A 885 -16.88 3.25 46.07
CA GLY A 885 -17.24 2.58 47.31
C GLY A 885 -17.82 1.19 47.00
N THR A 886 -17.13 0.14 47.42
CA THR A 886 -17.61 -1.24 47.34
C THR A 886 -18.64 -1.55 48.42
N GLY A 887 -19.69 -2.26 48.02
CA GLY A 887 -20.37 -3.28 48.83
C GLY A 887 -21.48 -2.83 49.78
N GLY A 888 -22.68 -3.38 49.58
CA GLY A 888 -23.59 -3.69 50.70
C GLY A 888 -25.08 -3.43 50.51
N ALA A 889 -25.77 -4.46 50.02
CA ALA A 889 -27.11 -4.93 50.44
C ALA A 889 -28.40 -4.13 50.11
N GLY A 890 -29.35 -4.87 49.50
CA GLY A 890 -30.81 -4.71 49.56
C GLY A 890 -31.38 -3.70 48.57
N GLY A 891 -32.43 -3.95 47.78
CA GLY A 891 -33.36 -5.05 47.67
C GLY A 891 -34.58 -4.56 46.86
N VAL A 892 -35.14 -5.46 46.05
CA VAL A 892 -36.54 -5.54 45.58
C VAL A 892 -37.10 -4.50 44.59
N GLY A 893 -37.56 -5.04 43.44
CA GLY A 893 -38.69 -4.54 42.61
C GLY A 893 -38.31 -3.52 41.54
N GLY A 894 -38.66 -3.63 40.26
CA GLY A 894 -39.52 -4.54 39.52
C GLY A 894 -39.68 -4.00 38.08
N ALA A 895 -39.87 -4.93 37.14
CA ALA A 895 -40.60 -4.84 35.87
C ALA A 895 -40.28 -3.77 34.79
N GLY A 896 -40.04 -4.28 33.57
CA GLY A 896 -40.39 -3.67 32.27
C GLY A 896 -39.27 -2.85 31.64
N GLY A 897 -38.88 -2.99 30.38
CA GLY A 897 -39.38 -3.76 29.24
C GLY A 897 -38.65 -3.25 27.99
N HIS A 898 -38.33 -4.17 27.08
CA HIS A 898 -37.95 -4.05 25.66
C HIS A 898 -37.53 -2.70 25.03
N GLY A 899 -36.41 -2.79 24.30
CA GLY A 899 -35.90 -1.85 23.30
C GLY A 899 -34.48 -2.23 22.93
#